data_AF-A0A7M2X0N0-F1
#
_entry.id   AF-A0A7M2X0N0-F1
#
_cell.length_a   1.000
_cell.length_b   1.000
_cell.length_c   1.000
_cell.angle_alpha   90.00
_cell.angle_beta   90.00
_cell.angle_gamma   90.00
#
_symmetry.space_group_name_H-M   'P 1'
#
loop_
_entity.id
_entity.type
_entity.pdbx_description
1 polymer ?
#
loop_
_entity_poly.entity_id
_entity_poly.type
_entity_poly.pdbx_seq_one_letter_code
_entity_poly.pdbx_strand_id
1 'polypeptide(L)'
;MFVNDENTATTRDGSTRSEAFTESTWSTANSATYEWTGRYTIAARQQGAAILQVKNTDNDWAVQLNISSSGALTVNNRRNAGDVTLTNPDGSTRDFDGQGFDVRIHDDGLNYKVWIDGVLYADNFYSRPTGGTQFRWGMYLGSSILTAPSTQSVILVSGAQVKSWTGDLNTPITTITKANNNALNLSASGSWSGNVAPGLYEIAQWNSSVNATNCNATLNADQVWSGIKITNPATQVTINGTATLGLDRSGVDMSSATRSLLVNCPVELRVTQPCTIASSVSATFSDSMIGYGGITLGGSGTLILTGANTYTGPTTINGGTLRMGNGGTTGSLSTDSIITVGSGATYETNRSDDIVQGTDFSGAAISGAGGLKKSGTGKLTLTAANSYTGPTTLSAGTLAFNVASPFGSTSGISMADATLLQPLIGGATISKPIVIGGAGTTVSISAPTNLPGAGAVSTFTLGGTISGSGNIKFTSSANQNALSTVALKAQNSYAGNTLLDTSGSTASQIVLHIGIANALPVSTVLTIDGQNGAGTGRFADVNLNGFSQEIAGLTNVARDFRIQRIVNSNVSTAATLTINNSNDYAFSGTLGGSAAGSASASAMPGSTGGNNFALTKKGAGTITLSGINSYTGVTTINEGTLKLDRGGLAGTTAVTLHSTGALLLNGTSNDIVNTASVVNLAGGILAFGNAANQAQNFGALSVVANSTLDFGSAGSGGNDEFLFSGLGSHSAGSRLTITNWVGSLTGGTEGANDRLVFDDVSSNFIAAYSQSDVFFTGYGTGFRVIEFGTSYEIVPVPEPATGLIGALAVGTWIGRRKRRFPTAS
;
A
#
# COMPACT_ATOMS: atom_id res chain seq x y z
N MET A 1 15.51 29.30 45.47
CA MET A 1 15.14 30.55 46.17
C MET A 1 13.77 30.93 45.68
N PHE A 2 12.76 30.77 46.54
CA PHE A 2 11.38 31.12 46.21
C PHE A 2 11.12 32.55 46.68
N VAL A 3 10.50 33.37 45.83
CA VAL A 3 10.04 34.71 46.22
C VAL A 3 8.88 34.50 47.20
N ASN A 4 9.05 34.98 48.44
CA ASN A 4 8.29 34.71 49.68
C ASN A 4 8.95 33.74 50.69
N ASP A 5 10.24 33.43 50.55
CA ASP A 5 11.02 32.66 51.55
C ASP A 5 10.98 33.31 52.95
N GLU A 6 10.09 32.81 53.82
CA GLU A 6 10.35 32.82 55.27
C GLU A 6 11.40 31.74 55.54
N ASN A 7 12.67 32.12 55.41
CA ASN A 7 13.80 31.32 55.87
C ASN A 7 13.83 31.36 57.41
N THR A 8 12.77 30.86 58.06
CA THR A 8 12.73 30.78 59.51
C THR A 8 13.57 29.58 59.91
N ALA A 9 14.80 29.84 60.37
CA ALA A 9 15.44 28.97 61.33
C ALA A 9 14.40 28.73 62.44
N THR A 10 13.80 27.55 62.47
CA THR A 10 12.82 27.20 63.50
C THR A 10 13.50 27.23 64.85
N THR A 11 12.76 27.56 65.92
CA THR A 11 13.19 27.48 67.33
C THR A 11 13.54 26.06 67.82
N ARG A 12 13.71 25.12 66.90
CA ARG A 12 13.93 23.69 67.13
C ARG A 12 15.34 23.36 66.63
N ASP A 13 16.25 23.10 67.57
CA ASP A 13 17.63 22.72 67.25
C ASP A 13 17.66 21.53 66.28
N GLY A 14 18.33 21.70 65.14
CA GLY A 14 18.58 20.64 64.16
C GLY A 14 17.55 20.45 63.04
N SER A 15 16.57 21.34 62.83
CA SER A 15 15.70 21.31 61.64
C SER A 15 15.87 22.53 60.73
N THR A 16 15.85 22.28 59.42
CA THR A 16 15.96 23.33 58.38
C THR A 16 14.82 23.17 57.36
N ARG A 17 14.23 24.28 56.93
CA ARG A 17 13.16 24.28 55.92
C ARG A 17 13.28 25.47 54.97
N SER A 18 12.89 25.26 53.71
CA SER A 18 12.56 26.30 52.74
C SER A 18 11.29 25.83 52.04
N GLU A 19 10.16 26.42 52.42
CA GLU A 19 8.83 26.01 51.99
C GLU A 19 8.01 27.24 51.61
N ALA A 20 7.21 27.11 50.56
CA ALA A 20 6.06 27.95 50.32
C ALA A 20 4.80 27.28 50.90
N PHE A 21 3.76 28.08 51.13
CA PHE A 21 2.49 27.59 51.66
C PHE A 21 1.33 28.39 51.07
N THR A 22 0.14 27.79 51.09
CA THR A 22 -1.08 28.50 50.68
C THR A 22 -1.43 29.60 51.66
N GLU A 23 -1.73 30.79 51.15
CA GLU A 23 -2.13 31.94 51.97
C GLU A 23 -3.49 31.73 52.66
N SER A 24 -4.43 31.07 51.97
CA SER A 24 -5.74 30.74 52.51
C SER A 24 -5.76 29.34 53.12
N THR A 25 -6.50 29.18 54.22
CA THR A 25 -6.73 27.88 54.86
C THR A 25 -8.17 27.41 54.72
N TRP A 26 -8.41 26.10 54.85
CA TRP A 26 -9.74 25.49 54.74
C TRP A 26 -9.99 24.36 55.74
N SER A 27 -11.24 23.96 55.84
CA SER A 27 -11.72 22.91 56.72
C SER A 27 -12.93 22.23 56.07
N THR A 28 -13.45 21.18 56.70
CA THR A 28 -14.68 20.51 56.29
C THR A 28 -15.90 21.43 56.24
N ALA A 29 -15.86 22.58 56.92
CA ALA A 29 -16.95 23.56 56.93
C ALA A 29 -17.01 24.40 55.65
N ASN A 30 -15.98 24.38 54.80
CA ASN A 30 -15.91 25.20 53.60
C ASN A 30 -16.73 24.65 52.42
N SER A 31 -17.12 23.36 52.46
CA SER A 31 -17.84 22.66 51.38
C SER A 31 -17.19 22.85 50.00
N ALA A 32 -15.86 22.73 49.96
CA ALA A 32 -15.04 22.99 48.80
C ALA A 32 -13.82 22.08 48.79
N THR A 33 -13.45 21.66 47.58
CA THR A 33 -12.24 20.89 47.31
C THR A 33 -11.14 21.84 46.89
N TYR A 34 -10.02 21.78 47.59
CA TYR A 34 -8.81 22.51 47.26
C TYR A 34 -7.87 21.59 46.49
N GLU A 35 -7.41 22.05 45.35
CA GLU A 35 -6.48 21.35 44.49
C GLU A 35 -5.12 22.04 44.53
N TRP A 36 -4.07 21.27 44.78
CA TRP A 36 -2.70 21.66 44.52
C TRP A 36 -2.18 20.92 43.29
N THR A 37 -1.52 21.62 42.37
CA THR A 37 -0.77 21.03 41.24
C THR A 37 0.62 21.63 41.16
N GLY A 38 1.61 20.85 40.74
CA GLY A 38 2.95 21.37 40.47
C GLY A 38 3.95 20.29 40.09
N ARG A 39 5.05 20.68 39.46
CA ARG A 39 6.13 19.78 39.06
C ARG A 39 7.31 19.89 40.02
N TYR A 40 7.77 18.76 40.52
CA TYR A 40 9.02 18.65 41.26
C TYR A 40 10.16 18.21 40.32
N THR A 41 11.35 18.78 40.50
CA THR A 41 12.59 18.31 39.89
C THR A 41 13.63 18.15 41.00
N ILE A 42 14.17 16.94 41.15
CA ILE A 42 15.18 16.62 42.16
C ILE A 42 16.56 16.83 41.52
N ALA A 43 17.14 18.03 41.66
CA ALA A 43 18.38 18.39 40.99
C ALA A 43 19.64 17.88 41.71
N ALA A 44 19.59 17.79 43.03
CA ALA A 44 20.61 17.15 43.85
C ALA A 44 19.99 16.75 45.19
N ARG A 45 20.37 15.61 45.76
CA ARG A 45 19.85 15.19 47.07
C ARG A 45 20.84 14.33 47.83
N GLN A 46 21.13 14.73 49.07
CA GLN A 46 22.01 14.00 50.00
C GLN A 46 21.27 13.36 51.18
N GLN A 47 20.08 13.85 51.54
CA GLN A 47 19.27 13.37 52.65
C GLN A 47 17.81 13.33 52.24
N GLY A 48 17.03 12.44 52.87
CA GLY A 48 15.59 12.44 52.69
C GLY A 48 14.92 13.69 53.27
N ALA A 49 13.86 14.14 52.62
CA ALA A 49 13.13 15.36 52.97
C ALA A 49 11.63 15.19 52.74
N ALA A 50 10.83 15.91 53.53
CA ALA A 50 9.45 16.16 53.16
C ALA A 50 9.43 17.26 52.10
N ILE A 51 8.76 17.01 50.98
CA ILE A 51 8.73 17.94 49.86
C ILE A 51 7.37 18.61 49.68
N LEU A 52 6.33 17.99 50.23
CA LEU A 52 4.97 18.51 50.29
C LEU A 52 4.29 18.04 51.57
N GLN A 53 3.51 18.90 52.19
CA GLN A 53 2.60 18.55 53.28
C GLN A 53 1.22 19.13 53.04
N VAL A 54 0.19 18.33 53.31
CA VAL A 54 -1.19 18.82 53.51
C VAL A 54 -1.43 18.77 55.00
N LYS A 55 -1.56 19.93 55.65
CA LYS A 55 -1.61 19.99 57.12
C LYS A 55 -2.39 21.19 57.63
N ASN A 56 -2.91 21.08 58.85
CA ASN A 56 -3.53 22.22 59.51
C ASN A 56 -2.50 23.14 60.20
N THR A 57 -2.98 24.31 60.64
CA THR A 57 -2.20 25.29 61.42
C THR A 57 -1.73 24.75 62.78
N ASP A 58 -2.41 23.73 63.32
CA ASP A 58 -2.06 23.08 64.59
C ASP A 58 -0.96 22.01 64.42
N ASN A 59 -0.34 21.96 63.24
CA ASN A 59 0.75 21.05 62.88
C ASN A 59 0.35 19.56 62.80
N ASP A 60 -0.93 19.27 62.57
CA ASP A 60 -1.44 17.94 62.24
C ASP A 60 -1.59 17.79 60.72
N TRP A 61 -0.85 16.84 60.15
CA TRP A 61 -0.76 16.62 58.71
C TRP A 61 -1.59 15.42 58.28
N ALA A 62 -2.21 15.49 57.10
CA ALA A 62 -2.99 14.43 56.48
C ALA A 62 -2.15 13.60 55.51
N VAL A 63 -1.39 14.31 54.69
CA VAL A 63 -0.50 13.76 53.66
C VAL A 63 0.85 14.43 53.78
N GLN A 64 1.90 13.63 53.62
CA GLN A 64 3.25 14.13 53.41
C GLN A 64 3.88 13.37 52.25
N LEU A 65 4.45 14.10 51.29
CA LEU A 65 5.31 13.50 50.28
C LEU A 65 6.73 13.53 50.81
N ASN A 66 7.31 12.36 51.06
CA ASN A 66 8.70 12.24 51.47
C ASN A 66 9.52 11.63 50.34
N ILE A 67 10.63 12.28 50.03
CA ILE A 67 11.68 11.68 49.22
C ILE A 67 12.76 11.14 50.16
N SER A 68 13.15 9.87 50.02
CA SER A 68 14.22 9.27 50.82
C SER A 68 15.60 9.77 50.35
N SER A 69 16.70 9.38 51.01
CA SER A 69 18.05 9.62 50.47
C SER A 69 18.39 8.77 49.24
N SER A 70 17.60 7.73 48.95
CA SER A 70 17.92 6.71 47.94
C SER A 70 17.19 6.86 46.61
N GLY A 71 16.29 7.84 46.48
CA GLY A 71 15.50 8.05 45.25
C GLY A 71 14.01 7.99 45.46
N ALA A 72 13.62 7.20 46.46
CA ALA A 72 12.26 6.73 46.64
C ALA A 72 11.35 7.88 47.05
N LEU A 73 10.27 8.08 46.30
CA LEU A 73 9.17 8.92 46.73
C LEU A 73 8.13 8.06 47.46
N THR A 74 7.70 8.53 48.62
CA THR A 74 6.64 7.90 49.41
C THR A 74 5.53 8.91 49.66
N VAL A 75 4.30 8.50 49.37
CA VAL A 75 3.09 9.19 49.85
C VAL A 75 2.83 8.67 51.25
N ASN A 76 3.23 9.45 52.25
CA ASN A 76 2.93 9.13 53.64
C ASN A 76 1.53 9.59 53.97
N ASN A 77 0.71 8.64 54.41
CA ASN A 77 -0.68 8.87 54.73
C ASN A 77 -0.84 8.84 56.26
N ARG A 78 -1.43 9.89 56.82
CA ARG A 78 -1.62 9.96 58.27
C ARG A 78 -2.66 8.92 58.72
N ARG A 79 -2.26 8.05 59.67
CA ARG A 79 -3.04 7.04 60.43
C ARG A 79 -4.19 6.36 59.64
N ASN A 80 -4.09 5.04 59.44
CA ASN A 80 -5.08 4.09 58.89
C ASN A 80 -5.01 3.73 57.39
N ALA A 81 -4.09 4.30 56.63
CA ALA A 81 -4.00 4.06 55.18
C ALA A 81 -2.72 3.33 54.70
N GLY A 82 -1.69 3.25 55.55
CA GLY A 82 -0.36 2.78 55.15
C GLY A 82 0.35 3.79 54.24
N ASP A 83 1.67 3.86 54.36
CA ASP A 83 2.48 4.69 53.47
C ASP A 83 2.68 3.97 52.13
N VAL A 84 2.56 4.70 51.02
CA VAL A 84 2.67 4.14 49.68
C VAL A 84 3.96 4.63 49.03
N THR A 85 4.95 3.74 48.92
CA THR A 85 6.17 4.02 48.16
C THR A 85 5.91 3.78 46.69
N LEU A 86 6.29 4.74 45.86
CA LEU A 86 6.11 4.66 44.41
C LEU A 86 7.03 3.59 43.83
N THR A 87 6.44 2.69 43.05
CA THR A 87 7.15 1.62 42.36
C THR A 87 7.02 1.75 40.84
N ASN A 88 8.02 1.22 40.14
CA ASN A 88 7.94 0.94 38.71
C ASN A 88 6.93 -0.20 38.45
N PRO A 89 6.49 -0.40 37.20
CA PRO A 89 5.57 -1.49 36.85
C PRO A 89 6.06 -2.90 37.21
N ASP A 90 7.38 -3.10 37.31
CA ASP A 90 8.00 -4.37 37.73
C ASP A 90 8.03 -4.57 39.26
N GLY A 91 7.50 -3.62 40.03
CA GLY A 91 7.47 -3.64 41.49
C GLY A 91 8.74 -3.11 42.16
N SER A 92 9.78 -2.74 41.40
CA SER A 92 10.97 -2.08 41.96
C SER A 92 10.65 -0.66 42.43
N THR A 93 11.32 -0.17 43.47
CA THR A 93 11.15 1.22 43.93
C THR A 93 11.54 2.19 42.83
N ARG A 94 10.68 3.16 42.53
CA ARG A 94 10.98 4.19 41.54
C ARG A 94 11.97 5.20 42.14
N ASP A 95 13.06 5.44 41.42
CA ASP A 95 14.06 6.45 41.76
C ASP A 95 13.76 7.75 41.01
N PHE A 96 13.49 8.82 41.76
CA PHE A 96 13.27 10.16 41.22
C PHE A 96 14.50 11.06 41.30
N ASP A 97 15.66 10.55 41.69
CA ASP A 97 16.89 11.34 41.73
C ASP A 97 17.31 11.76 40.32
N GLY A 98 17.61 13.05 40.14
CA GLY A 98 17.85 13.65 38.83
C GLY A 98 16.62 13.69 37.91
N GLN A 99 15.44 13.26 38.37
CA GLN A 99 14.21 13.21 37.57
C GLN A 99 13.18 14.24 38.06
N GLY A 100 12.21 14.52 37.20
CA GLY A 100 11.07 15.37 37.53
C GLY A 100 9.75 14.62 37.41
N PHE A 101 8.80 14.98 38.27
CA PHE A 101 7.49 14.36 38.36
C PHE A 101 6.43 15.39 38.72
N ASP A 102 5.22 15.16 38.24
CA ASP A 102 4.10 16.05 38.49
C ASP A 102 3.27 15.53 39.65
N VAL A 103 2.83 16.44 40.50
CA VAL A 103 2.04 16.12 41.68
C VAL A 103 0.73 16.88 41.59
N ARG A 104 -0.36 16.16 41.87
CA ARG A 104 -1.70 16.74 42.02
C ARG A 104 -2.33 16.20 43.29
N ILE A 105 -2.92 17.08 44.09
CA ILE A 105 -3.58 16.69 45.33
C ILE A 105 -4.92 17.41 45.43
N HIS A 106 -5.98 16.67 45.73
CA HIS A 106 -7.26 17.21 46.15
C HIS A 106 -7.42 17.02 47.65
N ASP A 107 -7.93 18.03 48.35
CA ASP A 107 -8.25 17.96 49.77
C ASP A 107 -9.48 18.83 50.09
N ASP A 108 -10.46 18.29 50.81
CA ASP A 108 -11.67 19.03 51.26
C ASP A 108 -11.67 19.32 52.78
N GLY A 109 -10.52 19.15 53.44
CA GLY A 109 -10.40 19.25 54.90
C GLY A 109 -10.65 17.93 55.64
N LEU A 110 -11.24 16.92 55.00
CA LEU A 110 -11.40 15.56 55.52
C LEU A 110 -10.79 14.52 54.57
N ASN A 111 -11.33 14.43 53.36
CA ASN A 111 -10.91 13.51 52.32
C ASN A 111 -9.78 14.14 51.50
N TYR A 112 -8.89 13.29 51.01
CA TYR A 112 -7.84 13.69 50.10
C TYR A 112 -7.56 12.61 49.05
N LYS A 113 -7.10 13.07 47.89
CA LYS A 113 -6.60 12.21 46.83
C LYS A 113 -5.28 12.75 46.33
N VAL A 114 -4.30 11.86 46.12
CA VAL A 114 -2.95 12.21 45.68
C VAL A 114 -2.66 11.48 44.38
N TRP A 115 -2.31 12.25 43.35
CA TRP A 115 -1.81 11.72 42.09
C TRP A 115 -0.36 12.15 41.87
N ILE A 116 0.45 11.21 41.40
CA ILE A 116 1.83 11.46 40.95
C ILE A 116 1.92 11.00 39.50
N ASP A 117 2.35 11.87 38.59
CA ASP A 117 2.29 11.69 37.13
C ASP A 117 0.90 11.22 36.66
N GLY A 118 -0.15 11.77 37.30
CA GLY A 118 -1.55 11.43 37.04
C GLY A 118 -2.02 10.07 37.58
N VAL A 119 -1.16 9.24 38.17
CA VAL A 119 -1.52 7.95 38.80
C VAL A 119 -1.99 8.17 40.23
N LEU A 120 -3.14 7.62 40.61
CA LEU A 120 -3.70 7.75 41.96
C LEU A 120 -2.91 6.88 42.96
N TYR A 121 -2.24 7.51 43.92
CA TYR A 121 -1.46 6.83 44.97
C TYR A 121 -2.09 6.93 46.36
N ALA A 122 -3.02 7.86 46.57
CA ALA A 122 -3.83 7.89 47.78
C ALA A 122 -5.25 8.34 47.47
N ASP A 123 -6.21 7.69 48.12
CA ASP A 123 -7.63 8.03 48.15
C ASP A 123 -8.13 7.70 49.55
N ASN A 124 -8.11 8.68 50.44
CA ASN A 124 -8.35 8.43 51.86
C ASN A 124 -8.95 9.64 52.58
N PHE A 125 -9.13 9.52 53.89
CA PHE A 125 -9.62 10.57 54.76
C PHE A 125 -8.78 10.67 56.03
N TYR A 126 -8.66 11.89 56.56
CA TYR A 126 -8.06 12.14 57.86
C TYR A 126 -8.74 13.35 58.52
N SER A 127 -9.35 13.13 59.69
CA SER A 127 -10.06 14.20 60.40
C SER A 127 -9.09 15.17 61.05
N ARG A 128 -9.21 16.46 60.69
CA ARG A 128 -8.46 17.58 61.27
C ARG A 128 -9.45 18.53 61.96
N PRO A 129 -9.82 18.25 63.23
CA PRO A 129 -10.96 18.90 63.88
C PRO A 129 -10.70 20.36 64.28
N THR A 130 -9.45 20.77 64.38
CA THR A 130 -9.04 22.15 64.72
C THR A 130 -7.99 22.64 63.74
N GLY A 131 -7.82 23.96 63.63
CA GLY A 131 -6.84 24.61 62.76
C GLY A 131 -7.20 24.53 61.27
N GLY A 132 -6.83 25.56 60.51
CA GLY A 132 -7.08 25.60 59.07
C GLY A 132 -6.07 24.75 58.28
N THR A 133 -6.55 23.89 57.37
CA THR A 133 -5.74 23.09 56.43
C THR A 133 -5.08 23.99 55.38
N GLN A 134 -3.83 23.68 55.03
CA GLN A 134 -3.02 24.36 54.02
C GLN A 134 -2.15 23.36 53.26
N PHE A 135 -1.82 23.69 52.02
CA PHE A 135 -0.72 23.04 51.30
C PHE A 135 0.59 23.74 51.67
N ARG A 136 1.63 22.95 51.90
CA ARG A 136 3.01 23.42 52.04
C ARG A 136 3.89 22.63 51.09
N TRP A 137 4.75 23.30 50.34
CA TRP A 137 5.64 22.64 49.38
C TRP A 137 7.01 23.28 49.40
N GLY A 138 8.04 22.49 49.14
CA GLY A 138 9.43 22.92 49.18
C GLY A 138 10.30 21.81 49.73
N MET A 139 11.11 22.11 50.73
CA MET A 139 11.96 21.12 51.37
C MET A 139 11.96 21.32 52.89
N TYR A 140 11.54 20.30 53.61
CA TYR A 140 11.61 20.21 55.07
C TYR A 140 12.48 19.03 55.49
N LEU A 141 13.63 19.36 56.06
CA LEU A 141 14.59 18.43 56.66
C LEU A 141 14.25 18.36 58.15
N GLY A 142 13.58 17.28 58.56
CA GLY A 142 13.16 17.05 59.95
C GLY A 142 14.35 16.99 60.94
N SER A 143 14.07 16.75 62.22
CA SER A 143 15.03 16.87 63.34
C SER A 143 16.14 15.79 63.41
N SER A 144 16.66 15.32 62.29
CA SER A 144 17.78 14.38 62.23
C SER A 144 19.06 15.20 62.12
N ILE A 145 20.09 14.86 62.91
CA ILE A 145 21.42 15.49 62.91
C ILE A 145 21.81 15.92 61.50
N LEU A 146 21.81 17.23 61.26
CA LEU A 146 22.35 17.83 60.04
C LEU A 146 23.86 17.61 60.07
N THR A 147 24.34 16.46 59.59
CA THR A 147 25.74 16.37 59.17
C THR A 147 25.87 17.36 58.03
N ALA A 148 26.55 18.49 58.26
CA ALA A 148 26.78 19.51 57.24
C ALA A 148 27.32 18.81 55.99
N PRO A 149 26.49 18.63 54.94
CA PRO A 149 26.91 17.85 53.80
C PRO A 149 27.97 18.67 53.07
N SER A 150 28.98 18.01 52.51
CA SER A 150 29.97 18.68 51.65
C SER A 150 29.37 19.21 50.33
N THR A 151 28.07 18.95 50.08
CA THR A 151 27.31 19.33 48.87
C THR A 151 25.82 19.63 49.21
N GLN A 152 25.14 20.43 48.39
CA GLN A 152 23.77 20.94 48.66
C GLN A 152 22.66 20.00 48.13
N SER A 153 21.54 19.86 48.86
CA SER A 153 20.29 19.31 48.30
C SER A 153 19.51 20.42 47.59
N VAL A 154 19.07 20.17 46.36
CA VAL A 154 18.35 21.12 45.51
C VAL A 154 17.10 20.44 44.94
N ILE A 155 15.94 20.92 45.38
CA ILE A 155 14.63 20.54 44.86
C ILE A 155 14.01 21.78 44.24
N LEU A 156 13.58 21.67 42.99
CA LEU A 156 12.90 22.73 42.27
C LEU A 156 11.42 22.37 42.19
N VAL A 157 10.56 23.34 42.48
CA VAL A 157 9.11 23.21 42.27
C VAL A 157 8.72 24.27 41.25
N SER A 158 8.18 23.85 40.12
CA SER A 158 7.71 24.74 39.06
C SER A 158 6.22 24.55 38.82
N GLY A 159 5.55 25.62 38.39
CA GLY A 159 4.12 25.57 38.09
C GLY A 159 3.24 25.20 39.28
N ALA A 160 3.68 25.47 40.52
CA ALA A 160 2.87 25.25 41.70
C ALA A 160 1.63 26.17 41.67
N GLN A 161 0.44 25.59 41.76
CA GLN A 161 -0.83 26.30 41.74
C GLN A 161 -1.75 25.71 42.79
N VAL A 162 -2.58 26.57 43.38
CA VAL A 162 -3.70 26.15 44.22
C VAL A 162 -4.99 26.74 43.70
N LYS A 163 -5.98 25.87 43.51
CA LYS A 163 -7.33 26.20 43.06
C LYS A 163 -8.34 25.63 44.04
N SER A 164 -9.54 26.20 44.07
CA SER A 164 -10.65 25.66 44.84
C SER A 164 -11.88 25.48 43.96
N TRP A 165 -12.66 24.45 44.29
CA TRP A 165 -13.86 24.06 43.58
C TRP A 165 -14.97 23.83 44.59
N THR A 166 -16.19 24.29 44.30
CA THR A 166 -17.35 24.02 45.17
C THR A 166 -17.62 22.51 45.21
N GLY A 167 -17.98 21.98 46.38
CA GLY A 167 -18.19 20.55 46.60
C GLY A 167 -16.97 19.85 47.20
N ASP A 168 -17.24 18.78 47.95
CA ASP A 168 -16.25 17.96 48.64
C ASP A 168 -15.88 16.74 47.75
N LEU A 169 -14.83 15.98 48.07
CA LEU A 169 -14.34 14.89 47.19
C LEU A 169 -15.34 13.75 46.97
N ASN A 170 -16.35 13.65 47.82
CA ASN A 170 -17.43 12.67 47.76
C ASN A 170 -18.74 13.27 47.20
N THR A 171 -18.74 14.54 46.79
CA THR A 171 -19.90 15.16 46.15
C THR A 171 -20.28 14.37 44.90
N PRO A 172 -21.55 13.92 44.77
CA PRO A 172 -22.01 13.24 43.58
C PRO A 172 -21.83 14.11 42.35
N ILE A 173 -21.45 13.48 41.24
CA ILE A 173 -21.34 14.19 39.96
C ILE A 173 -22.74 14.63 39.54
N THR A 174 -22.90 15.94 39.33
CA THR A 174 -24.16 16.53 38.86
C THR A 174 -24.02 17.08 37.45
N THR A 175 -25.11 17.60 36.89
CA THR A 175 -25.11 18.15 35.53
C THR A 175 -25.70 19.54 35.55
N ILE A 176 -25.02 20.50 34.91
CA ILE A 176 -25.48 21.87 34.76
C ILE A 176 -25.73 22.14 33.28
N THR A 177 -26.94 22.59 32.95
CA THR A 177 -27.34 22.86 31.56
C THR A 177 -26.99 24.28 31.15
N LYS A 178 -26.51 24.47 29.92
CA LYS A 178 -26.32 25.79 29.31
C LYS A 178 -27.65 26.57 29.30
N ALA A 179 -27.65 27.81 29.80
CA ALA A 179 -28.84 28.66 29.81
C ALA A 179 -29.12 29.28 28.43
N ASN A 180 -30.41 29.46 28.10
CA ASN A 180 -30.90 30.15 26.89
C ASN A 180 -31.02 31.66 27.08
N ASN A 181 -29.93 32.31 27.49
CA ASN A 181 -29.91 33.73 27.85
C ASN A 181 -28.92 34.56 27.03
N ASN A 182 -28.32 33.96 25.99
CA ASN A 182 -27.35 34.58 25.10
C ASN A 182 -26.04 35.01 25.79
N ALA A 183 -25.81 34.59 27.05
CA ALA A 183 -24.51 34.69 27.67
C ALA A 183 -23.63 33.58 27.10
N LEU A 184 -22.58 33.96 26.36
CA LEU A 184 -21.73 33.05 25.60
C LEU A 184 -20.39 32.74 26.26
N ASN A 185 -20.06 33.40 27.38
CA ASN A 185 -18.82 33.13 28.12
C ASN A 185 -19.02 31.92 29.06
N LEU A 186 -18.51 30.75 28.68
CA LEU A 186 -18.66 29.49 29.42
C LEU A 186 -17.99 29.52 30.81
N SER A 187 -17.02 30.42 31.01
CA SER A 187 -16.36 30.61 32.30
C SER A 187 -17.18 31.47 33.28
N ALA A 188 -18.28 32.09 32.83
CA ALA A 188 -19.14 32.93 33.67
C ALA A 188 -20.36 32.15 34.18
N SER A 189 -20.64 32.20 35.49
CA SER A 189 -21.78 31.52 36.10
C SER A 189 -23.12 31.90 35.48
N GLY A 190 -23.25 33.14 35.01
CA GLY A 190 -24.42 33.63 34.29
C GLY A 190 -24.73 32.92 32.98
N SER A 191 -23.80 32.16 32.40
CA SER A 191 -24.04 31.40 31.16
C SER A 191 -24.81 30.10 31.37
N TRP A 192 -25.06 29.71 32.61
CA TRP A 192 -25.52 28.38 32.99
C TRP A 192 -26.80 28.43 33.83
N SER A 193 -27.59 27.35 33.76
CA SER A 193 -28.80 27.20 34.56
C SER A 193 -28.48 27.27 36.05
N GLY A 194 -29.27 28.02 36.82
CA GLY A 194 -29.02 28.21 38.25
C GLY A 194 -27.93 29.25 38.56
N ASN A 195 -27.38 29.93 37.55
CA ASN A 195 -26.32 30.94 37.71
C ASN A 195 -25.06 30.37 38.40
N VAL A 196 -24.68 29.13 38.03
CA VAL A 196 -23.50 28.41 38.54
C VAL A 196 -22.76 27.81 37.34
N ALA A 197 -21.48 28.14 37.16
CA ALA A 197 -20.67 27.53 36.12
C ALA A 197 -20.27 26.10 36.52
N PRO A 198 -20.19 25.14 35.59
CA PRO A 198 -19.69 23.81 35.88
C PRO A 198 -18.26 23.87 36.42
N GLY A 199 -17.99 23.11 37.48
CA GLY A 199 -16.67 22.91 38.05
C GLY A 199 -16.28 21.43 38.06
N LEU A 200 -15.36 21.08 38.97
CA LEU A 200 -14.76 19.76 39.09
C LEU A 200 -15.77 18.60 39.21
N TYR A 201 -16.94 18.84 39.80
CA TYR A 201 -17.98 17.82 40.05
C TYR A 201 -19.19 17.96 39.15
N GLU A 202 -19.15 18.86 38.18
CA GLU A 202 -20.27 19.16 37.30
C GLU A 202 -19.97 18.77 35.85
N ILE A 203 -20.95 18.13 35.23
CA ILE A 203 -20.96 17.89 33.79
C ILE A 203 -21.62 19.10 33.12
N ALA A 204 -20.90 19.70 32.17
CA ALA A 204 -21.41 20.75 31.29
C ALA A 204 -22.37 20.16 30.23
N GLN A 205 -23.66 20.51 30.26
CA GLN A 205 -24.66 19.92 29.37
C GLN A 205 -25.27 20.91 28.37
N TRP A 206 -25.44 20.43 27.14
CA TRP A 206 -26.33 21.00 26.13
C TRP A 206 -27.40 19.98 25.78
N ASN A 207 -28.64 20.24 26.17
CA ASN A 207 -29.80 19.38 25.92
C ASN A 207 -30.75 19.97 24.88
N SER A 208 -31.85 19.26 24.60
CA SER A 208 -32.86 19.65 23.62
C SER A 208 -33.57 20.97 23.88
N SER A 209 -33.46 21.52 25.09
CA SER A 209 -33.96 22.87 25.35
C SER A 209 -33.04 23.96 24.83
N VAL A 210 -31.73 23.70 24.65
CA VAL A 210 -30.74 24.74 24.32
C VAL A 210 -30.89 25.20 22.87
N ASN A 211 -31.09 26.51 22.68
CA ASN A 211 -31.31 27.14 21.38
C ASN A 211 -30.00 27.33 20.59
N ALA A 212 -30.13 27.64 19.30
CA ALA A 212 -28.99 27.71 18.38
C ALA A 212 -27.91 28.71 18.82
N THR A 213 -28.31 29.90 19.27
CA THR A 213 -27.37 30.94 19.74
C THR A 213 -26.50 30.44 20.90
N ASN A 214 -27.09 29.72 21.84
CA ASN A 214 -26.38 29.25 23.04
C ASN A 214 -25.60 27.93 22.81
N CYS A 215 -25.66 27.36 21.61
CA CYS A 215 -24.82 26.23 21.21
C CYS A 215 -23.42 26.67 20.78
N ASN A 216 -23.21 27.95 20.44
CA ASN A 216 -21.90 28.47 20.03
C ASN A 216 -21.38 29.46 21.08
N ALA A 217 -20.41 29.02 21.87
CA ALA A 217 -19.96 29.74 23.05
C ALA A 217 -18.42 29.73 23.18
N THR A 218 -17.88 30.58 24.05
CA THR A 218 -16.44 30.80 24.21
C THR A 218 -16.02 30.55 25.66
N LEU A 219 -14.91 29.86 25.84
CA LEU A 219 -14.19 29.67 27.09
C LEU A 219 -13.17 30.81 27.24
N ASN A 220 -13.42 31.75 28.15
CA ASN A 220 -12.61 32.97 28.28
C ASN A 220 -11.54 32.88 29.40
N ALA A 221 -11.62 31.85 30.24
CA ALA A 221 -10.67 31.56 31.30
C ALA A 221 -10.58 30.04 31.50
N ASP A 222 -9.43 29.55 31.97
CA ASP A 222 -9.24 28.12 32.21
C ASP A 222 -10.33 27.58 33.12
N GLN A 223 -10.89 26.43 32.78
CA GLN A 223 -11.93 25.75 33.56
C GLN A 223 -11.56 24.29 33.75
N VAL A 224 -12.08 23.69 34.81
CA VAL A 224 -12.04 22.24 34.99
C VAL A 224 -13.47 21.77 35.17
N TRP A 225 -13.91 20.88 34.28
CA TRP A 225 -15.22 20.24 34.36
C TRP A 225 -15.06 18.77 34.66
N SER A 226 -16.07 18.18 35.29
CA SER A 226 -16.14 16.73 35.40
C SER A 226 -16.22 16.10 34.01
N GLY A 227 -17.02 16.67 33.10
CA GLY A 227 -17.16 16.22 31.72
C GLY A 227 -18.12 17.07 30.89
N ILE A 228 -18.42 16.60 29.68
CA ILE A 228 -19.36 17.24 28.74
C ILE A 228 -20.49 16.26 28.42
N LYS A 229 -21.72 16.76 28.30
CA LYS A 229 -22.88 15.96 27.87
C LYS A 229 -23.70 16.66 26.79
N ILE A 230 -23.92 15.98 25.66
CA ILE A 230 -24.73 16.50 24.55
C ILE A 230 -25.95 15.61 24.33
N THR A 231 -27.14 16.21 24.38
CA THR A 231 -28.43 15.51 24.34
C THR A 231 -29.41 16.25 23.43
N ASN A 232 -29.08 16.31 22.14
CA ASN A 232 -29.90 16.87 21.05
C ASN A 232 -30.26 18.37 21.14
N PRO A 233 -29.30 19.28 21.35
CA PRO A 233 -29.55 20.72 21.28
C PRO A 233 -29.95 21.17 19.86
N ALA A 234 -30.33 22.45 19.68
CA ALA A 234 -30.84 22.95 18.40
C ALA A 234 -29.84 22.82 17.23
N THR A 235 -28.54 22.98 17.48
CA THR A 235 -27.46 22.90 16.47
C THR A 235 -26.24 22.16 17.01
N GLN A 236 -25.18 22.02 16.20
CA GLN A 236 -23.86 21.60 16.69
C GLN A 236 -23.43 22.49 17.87
N VAL A 237 -22.87 21.88 18.90
CA VAL A 237 -22.26 22.60 20.02
C VAL A 237 -20.82 22.93 19.67
N THR A 238 -20.46 24.20 19.81
CA THR A 238 -19.11 24.72 19.58
C THR A 238 -18.60 25.42 20.84
N ILE A 239 -17.46 24.95 21.34
CA ILE A 239 -16.71 25.56 22.44
C ILE A 239 -15.47 26.19 21.82
N ASN A 240 -15.39 27.51 21.79
CA ASN A 240 -14.23 28.24 21.25
C ASN A 240 -13.36 28.80 22.38
N GLY A 241 -12.11 29.12 22.12
CA GLY A 241 -11.30 29.93 23.04
C GLY A 241 -9.84 29.52 23.04
N THR A 242 -9.00 30.34 23.70
CA THR A 242 -7.58 30.02 23.91
C THR A 242 -7.31 29.52 25.33
N ALA A 243 -8.31 29.58 26.21
CA ALA A 243 -8.24 29.03 27.55
C ALA A 243 -8.29 27.50 27.53
N THR A 244 -7.69 26.86 28.53
CA THR A 244 -7.64 25.41 28.64
C THR A 244 -8.91 24.88 29.30
N LEU A 245 -9.52 23.87 28.67
CA LEU A 245 -10.59 23.09 29.26
C LEU A 245 -10.03 21.80 29.87
N GLY A 246 -9.98 21.75 31.19
CA GLY A 246 -9.67 20.53 31.93
C GLY A 246 -10.85 19.58 31.98
N LEU A 247 -10.65 18.32 31.58
CA LEU A 247 -11.61 17.23 31.77
C LEU A 247 -11.07 16.25 32.82
N ASP A 248 -11.84 16.04 33.87
CA ASP A 248 -11.45 15.17 34.99
C ASP A 248 -12.08 13.75 34.84
N ARG A 249 -13.21 13.46 35.50
CA ARG A 249 -13.70 12.09 35.70
C ARG A 249 -14.78 11.55 34.74
N SER A 250 -15.62 12.39 34.14
CA SER A 250 -16.82 11.95 33.41
C SER A 250 -16.65 11.83 31.90
N GLY A 251 -15.57 12.36 31.33
CA GLY A 251 -15.33 12.34 29.89
C GLY A 251 -16.38 13.11 29.09
N VAL A 252 -16.75 12.59 27.91
CA VAL A 252 -17.69 13.22 26.98
C VAL A 252 -18.80 12.24 26.61
N ASP A 253 -20.02 12.50 27.07
CA ASP A 253 -21.21 11.71 26.75
C ASP A 253 -22.00 12.36 25.60
N MET A 254 -21.99 11.71 24.45
CA MET A 254 -22.77 12.04 23.25
C MET A 254 -23.55 10.82 22.76
N SER A 255 -23.83 9.86 23.65
CA SER A 255 -24.40 8.56 23.28
C SER A 255 -25.80 8.68 22.67
N SER A 256 -26.57 9.68 23.11
CA SER A 256 -27.92 10.01 22.63
C SER A 256 -27.96 11.24 21.71
N ALA A 257 -26.80 11.76 21.30
CA ALA A 257 -26.70 12.97 20.50
C ALA A 257 -26.95 12.70 19.00
N THR A 258 -27.67 13.62 18.36
CA THR A 258 -27.82 13.73 16.90
C THR A 258 -27.12 14.96 16.35
N ARG A 259 -26.49 15.76 17.22
CA ARG A 259 -25.72 16.96 16.91
C ARG A 259 -24.27 16.74 17.28
N SER A 260 -23.36 17.22 16.44
CA SER A 260 -21.93 17.14 16.68
C SER A 260 -21.45 18.06 17.80
N LEU A 261 -20.24 17.81 18.27
CA LEU A 261 -19.46 18.67 19.16
C LEU A 261 -18.21 19.16 18.42
N LEU A 262 -17.88 20.43 18.56
CA LEU A 262 -16.65 21.05 18.09
C LEU A 262 -15.99 21.78 19.26
N VAL A 263 -14.77 21.39 19.62
CA VAL A 263 -13.95 22.02 20.67
C VAL A 263 -12.74 22.67 20.01
N ASN A 264 -12.76 23.99 19.98
CA ASN A 264 -11.73 24.87 19.41
C ASN A 264 -10.98 25.61 20.55
N CYS A 265 -10.54 24.85 21.55
CA CYS A 265 -9.67 25.31 22.63
C CYS A 265 -8.80 24.14 23.12
N PRO A 266 -7.64 24.40 23.76
CA PRO A 266 -6.84 23.35 24.36
C PRO A 266 -7.63 22.54 25.40
N VAL A 267 -7.36 21.24 25.47
CA VAL A 267 -7.99 20.34 26.45
C VAL A 267 -6.93 19.61 27.27
N GLU A 268 -7.07 19.62 28.59
CA GLU A 268 -6.20 18.88 29.49
C GLU A 268 -6.92 17.62 30.01
N LEU A 269 -6.35 16.44 29.77
CA LEU A 269 -6.79 15.15 30.31
C LEU A 269 -6.09 14.91 31.64
N ARG A 270 -6.79 15.23 32.74
CA ARG A 270 -6.12 15.53 34.02
C ARG A 270 -5.79 14.31 34.88
N VAL A 271 -6.36 13.16 34.56
CA VAL A 271 -6.16 11.89 35.28
C VAL A 271 -5.73 10.78 34.34
N THR A 272 -4.97 9.80 34.83
CA THR A 272 -4.54 8.63 34.03
C THR A 272 -5.69 7.73 33.57
N GLN A 273 -6.84 7.78 34.24
CA GLN A 273 -8.03 7.11 33.74
C GLN A 273 -8.41 7.69 32.37
N PRO A 274 -8.56 6.86 31.31
CA PRO A 274 -8.87 7.37 30.00
C PRO A 274 -10.19 8.16 29.97
N CYS A 275 -10.16 9.33 29.33
CA CYS A 275 -11.34 10.11 29.01
C CYS A 275 -12.19 9.32 28.00
N THR A 276 -13.35 8.84 28.45
CA THR A 276 -14.28 8.14 27.57
C THR A 276 -15.08 9.15 26.77
N ILE A 277 -14.97 9.06 25.44
CA ILE A 277 -15.77 9.81 24.49
C ILE A 277 -16.80 8.84 23.90
N ALA A 278 -18.03 8.89 24.41
CA ALA A 278 -19.12 8.03 23.97
C ALA A 278 -19.95 8.78 22.91
N SER A 279 -19.54 8.74 21.64
CA SER A 279 -20.23 9.48 20.57
C SER A 279 -20.84 8.55 19.52
N SER A 280 -22.09 8.79 19.15
CA SER A 280 -22.76 8.17 17.98
C SER A 280 -22.69 9.04 16.72
N VAL A 281 -22.19 10.27 16.84
CA VAL A 281 -21.99 11.25 15.76
C VAL A 281 -20.54 11.79 15.78
N SER A 282 -20.23 12.85 15.03
CA SER A 282 -18.89 13.43 15.04
C SER A 282 -18.64 14.31 16.28
N ALA A 283 -17.50 14.10 16.93
CA ALA A 283 -16.91 15.00 17.92
C ALA A 283 -15.54 15.44 17.40
N THR A 284 -15.29 16.75 17.29
CA THR A 284 -14.04 17.31 16.77
C THR A 284 -13.33 18.10 17.84
N PHE A 285 -12.05 17.82 18.05
CA PHE A 285 -11.15 18.59 18.91
C PHE A 285 -10.07 19.18 18.00
N SER A 286 -10.15 20.49 17.83
CA SER A 286 -9.36 21.20 16.81
C SER A 286 -7.99 21.64 17.33
N ASP A 287 -7.86 21.78 18.64
CA ASP A 287 -6.65 22.17 19.35
C ASP A 287 -6.03 20.97 20.09
N SER A 288 -4.88 21.18 20.73
CA SER A 288 -4.12 20.20 21.49
C SER A 288 -4.92 19.57 22.63
N MET A 289 -4.88 18.24 22.71
CA MET A 289 -5.14 17.50 23.95
C MET A 289 -3.83 17.12 24.63
N ILE A 290 -3.70 17.50 25.90
CA ILE A 290 -2.49 17.33 26.72
C ILE A 290 -2.81 16.57 28.02
N GLY A 291 -1.79 16.25 28.82
CA GLY A 291 -1.95 15.66 30.16
C GLY A 291 -1.69 14.16 30.22
N TYR A 292 -1.99 13.55 31.36
CA TYR A 292 -1.65 12.14 31.65
C TYR A 292 -2.68 11.15 31.13
N GLY A 293 -3.91 11.61 30.90
CA GLY A 293 -5.03 10.73 30.53
C GLY A 293 -4.92 10.17 29.13
N GLY A 294 -5.54 9.01 28.95
CA GLY A 294 -5.77 8.42 27.64
C GLY A 294 -7.10 8.84 27.03
N ILE A 295 -7.38 8.34 25.83
CA ILE A 295 -8.69 8.48 25.17
C ILE A 295 -9.29 7.10 25.01
N THR A 296 -10.58 6.95 25.36
CA THR A 296 -11.38 5.78 25.00
C THR A 296 -12.55 6.21 24.13
N LEU A 297 -12.54 5.89 22.83
CA LEU A 297 -13.72 6.08 21.97
C LEU A 297 -14.69 4.91 22.18
N GLY A 298 -15.79 5.16 22.89
CA GLY A 298 -16.76 4.14 23.27
C GLY A 298 -17.97 3.99 22.32
N GLY A 299 -18.22 4.97 21.46
CA GLY A 299 -19.39 5.01 20.58
C GLY A 299 -19.09 4.71 19.10
N SER A 300 -20.13 4.62 18.27
CA SER A 300 -20.04 4.29 16.84
C SER A 300 -19.71 5.48 15.92
N GLY A 301 -19.65 6.69 16.47
CA GLY A 301 -19.40 7.93 15.73
C GLY A 301 -17.93 8.14 15.36
N THR A 302 -17.59 9.37 15.00
CA THR A 302 -16.21 9.75 14.62
C THR A 302 -15.63 10.75 15.60
N LEU A 303 -14.52 10.40 16.25
CA LEU A 303 -13.68 11.38 16.95
C LEU A 303 -12.64 11.93 15.97
N ILE A 304 -12.62 13.24 15.76
CA ILE A 304 -11.69 13.91 14.83
C ILE A 304 -10.72 14.77 15.65
N LEU A 305 -9.43 14.51 15.49
CA LEU A 305 -8.35 15.19 16.21
C LEU A 305 -7.45 15.92 15.22
N THR A 306 -7.52 17.26 15.18
CA THR A 306 -6.68 18.07 14.26
C THR A 306 -5.62 18.89 14.97
N GLY A 307 -5.62 18.93 16.31
CA GLY A 307 -4.55 19.54 17.10
C GLY A 307 -3.30 18.66 17.19
N ALA A 308 -2.22 19.24 17.72
CA ALA A 308 -1.03 18.48 18.11
C ALA A 308 -1.26 17.89 19.51
N ASN A 309 -1.64 16.62 19.58
CA ASN A 309 -1.99 16.00 20.85
C ASN A 309 -0.76 15.36 21.50
N THR A 310 -0.50 15.67 22.77
CA THR A 310 0.68 15.22 23.52
C THR A 310 0.32 14.48 24.81
N TYR A 311 -0.95 14.11 24.98
CA TYR A 311 -1.38 13.29 26.11
C TYR A 311 -0.65 11.94 26.14
N THR A 312 -0.29 11.45 27.32
CA THR A 312 0.58 10.27 27.46
C THR A 312 -0.16 8.96 27.70
N GLY A 313 -1.43 9.02 28.11
CA GLY A 313 -2.24 7.82 28.33
C GLY A 313 -2.60 7.09 27.03
N PRO A 314 -3.09 5.84 27.13
CA PRO A 314 -3.39 5.00 25.96
C PRO A 314 -4.58 5.52 25.16
N THR A 315 -4.57 5.26 23.85
CA THR A 315 -5.68 5.52 22.93
C THR A 315 -6.39 4.21 22.59
N THR A 316 -7.59 4.02 23.11
CA THR A 316 -8.42 2.83 22.88
C THR A 316 -9.64 3.17 22.04
N ILE A 317 -9.84 2.48 20.93
CA ILE A 317 -10.95 2.70 20.01
C ILE A 317 -11.88 1.50 20.08
N ASN A 318 -12.85 1.51 21.01
CA ASN A 318 -13.75 0.36 21.21
C ASN A 318 -14.80 0.23 20.10
N GLY A 319 -15.18 1.35 19.47
CA GLY A 319 -16.13 1.41 18.37
C GLY A 319 -15.88 2.63 17.48
N GLY A 320 -16.61 2.70 16.36
CA GLY A 320 -16.60 3.88 15.49
C GLY A 320 -15.25 4.15 14.82
N THR A 321 -14.91 5.43 14.65
CA THR A 321 -13.64 5.85 14.02
C THR A 321 -12.95 6.94 14.83
N LEU A 322 -11.69 6.73 15.20
CA LEU A 322 -10.81 7.83 15.59
C LEU A 322 -10.03 8.27 14.37
N ARG A 323 -10.24 9.51 13.93
CA ARG A 323 -9.55 10.13 12.80
C ARG A 323 -8.53 11.15 13.31
N MET A 324 -7.26 10.92 12.99
CA MET A 324 -6.23 11.94 13.09
C MET A 324 -6.17 12.77 11.81
N GLY A 325 -6.26 14.08 11.97
CA GLY A 325 -6.33 15.04 10.87
C GLY A 325 -7.71 15.09 10.21
N ASN A 326 -7.90 16.05 9.30
CA ASN A 326 -9.15 16.21 8.56
C ASN A 326 -8.93 16.73 7.13
N GLY A 327 -7.92 16.18 6.44
CA GLY A 327 -7.55 16.52 5.06
C GLY A 327 -6.52 17.63 4.93
N GLY A 328 -6.25 18.39 6.00
CA GLY A 328 -5.18 19.38 6.06
C GLY A 328 -3.81 18.79 6.44
N THR A 329 -2.91 19.65 6.92
CA THR A 329 -1.56 19.32 7.40
C THR A 329 -1.46 19.47 8.92
N THR A 330 -2.57 19.28 9.64
CA THR A 330 -2.61 19.33 11.12
C THR A 330 -3.28 18.08 11.68
N GLY A 331 -2.94 17.74 12.93
CA GLY A 331 -3.34 16.52 13.61
C GLY A 331 -2.15 15.59 13.85
N SER A 332 -1.85 15.32 15.11
CA SER A 332 -0.92 14.28 15.56
C SER A 332 -1.44 13.66 16.85
N LEU A 333 -0.96 12.47 17.19
CA LEU A 333 -1.11 11.85 18.49
C LEU A 333 0.25 11.74 19.17
N SER A 334 0.25 11.58 20.50
CA SER A 334 1.50 11.33 21.21
C SER A 334 2.18 10.07 20.70
N THR A 335 3.51 10.14 20.55
CA THR A 335 4.35 9.00 20.18
C THR A 335 4.40 7.93 21.27
N ASP A 336 4.08 8.30 22.51
CA ASP A 336 4.08 7.38 23.65
C ASP A 336 2.71 6.73 23.88
N SER A 337 1.64 7.27 23.28
CA SER A 337 0.30 6.73 23.43
C SER A 337 0.16 5.41 22.65
N ILE A 338 -0.07 4.31 23.35
CA ILE A 338 -0.37 3.01 22.74
C ILE A 338 -1.74 3.08 22.06
N ILE A 339 -1.85 2.61 20.81
CA ILE A 339 -3.11 2.57 20.06
C ILE A 339 -3.66 1.14 19.99
N THR A 340 -4.88 0.94 20.51
CA THR A 340 -5.62 -0.33 20.44
C THR A 340 -6.95 -0.11 19.74
N VAL A 341 -7.22 -0.91 18.70
CA VAL A 341 -8.43 -0.81 17.87
C VAL A 341 -9.32 -2.02 18.10
N GLY A 342 -10.49 -1.82 18.71
CA GLY A 342 -11.49 -2.85 18.98
C GLY A 342 -12.17 -3.39 17.72
N SER A 343 -12.88 -4.51 17.87
CA SER A 343 -13.59 -5.14 16.74
C SER A 343 -14.62 -4.19 16.12
N GLY A 344 -14.61 -4.08 14.79
CA GLY A 344 -15.49 -3.16 14.05
C GLY A 344 -15.12 -1.68 14.16
N ALA A 345 -14.10 -1.32 14.93
CA ALA A 345 -13.59 0.03 15.03
C ALA A 345 -12.49 0.31 14.00
N THR A 346 -12.24 1.59 13.73
CA THR A 346 -11.23 2.05 12.77
C THR A 346 -10.34 3.14 13.37
N TYR A 347 -9.04 2.99 13.20
CA TYR A 347 -8.10 4.11 13.30
C TYR A 347 -7.88 4.71 11.91
N GLU A 348 -8.22 5.97 11.71
CA GLU A 348 -8.13 6.67 10.43
C GLU A 348 -7.05 7.77 10.47
N THR A 349 -6.23 7.84 9.43
CA THR A 349 -5.32 8.97 9.17
C THR A 349 -5.82 9.76 7.96
N ASN A 350 -6.01 11.07 8.13
CA ASN A 350 -6.50 11.96 7.08
C ASN A 350 -5.64 13.23 7.02
N ARG A 351 -4.41 13.07 6.51
CA ARG A 351 -3.39 14.11 6.36
C ARG A 351 -2.97 14.26 4.89
N SER A 352 -2.83 15.49 4.43
CA SER A 352 -2.42 15.78 3.03
C SER A 352 -0.91 15.74 2.82
N ASP A 353 -0.14 15.84 3.91
CA ASP A 353 1.31 15.72 3.96
C ASP A 353 1.76 14.35 4.49
N ASP A 354 3.07 14.13 4.44
CA ASP A 354 3.69 12.87 4.84
C ASP A 354 3.73 12.75 6.38
N ILE A 355 3.29 11.59 6.88
CA ILE A 355 3.32 11.25 8.31
C ILE A 355 4.00 9.90 8.55
N VAL A 356 4.61 9.75 9.71
CA VAL A 356 5.42 8.58 10.09
C VAL A 356 5.01 8.06 11.47
N GLN A 357 4.80 6.75 11.56
CA GLN A 357 4.62 6.06 12.83
C GLN A 357 5.86 6.22 13.72
N GLY A 358 5.67 6.63 14.98
CA GLY A 358 6.74 7.00 15.91
C GLY A 358 7.21 8.44 15.81
N THR A 359 6.66 9.24 14.90
CA THR A 359 6.91 10.70 14.81
C THR A 359 5.62 11.49 15.00
N ASP A 360 4.56 11.11 14.28
CA ASP A 360 3.27 11.82 14.31
C ASP A 360 2.21 11.10 15.16
N PHE A 361 2.49 9.86 15.56
CA PHE A 361 1.69 9.04 16.47
C PHE A 361 2.52 7.91 17.06
N SER A 362 1.89 7.08 17.90
CA SER A 362 2.46 5.91 18.58
C SER A 362 3.67 5.30 17.88
N GLY A 363 4.80 5.24 18.60
CA GLY A 363 5.96 4.45 18.20
C GLY A 363 5.77 2.96 18.39
N ALA A 364 4.77 2.55 19.18
CA ALA A 364 4.40 1.16 19.36
C ALA A 364 3.57 0.62 18.17
N ALA A 365 3.51 -0.70 18.05
CA ALA A 365 2.64 -1.38 17.11
C ALA A 365 1.16 -1.08 17.42
N ILE A 366 0.39 -0.70 16.40
CA ILE A 366 -1.08 -0.63 16.48
C ILE A 366 -1.60 -2.06 16.65
N SER A 367 -2.48 -2.28 17.62
CA SER A 367 -2.99 -3.60 17.99
C SER A 367 -4.52 -3.68 18.00
N GLY A 368 -5.09 -4.88 18.18
CA GLY A 368 -6.52 -5.11 18.37
C GLY A 368 -7.26 -5.72 17.16
N ALA A 369 -8.57 -5.93 17.28
CA ALA A 369 -9.37 -6.61 16.25
C ALA A 369 -9.89 -5.68 15.12
N GLY A 370 -9.72 -4.37 15.27
CA GLY A 370 -10.18 -3.37 14.32
C GLY A 370 -9.23 -3.08 13.17
N GLY A 371 -9.58 -2.11 12.33
CA GLY A 371 -8.89 -1.80 11.08
C GLY A 371 -8.11 -0.48 11.09
N LEU A 372 -7.26 -0.32 10.08
CA LEU A 372 -6.56 0.92 9.75
C LEU A 372 -7.17 1.52 8.48
N LYS A 373 -7.42 2.82 8.46
CA LYS A 373 -7.84 3.56 7.27
C LYS A 373 -6.90 4.71 6.97
N LYS A 374 -6.49 4.86 5.71
CA LYS A 374 -5.66 5.94 5.21
C LYS A 374 -6.43 6.71 4.14
N SER A 375 -6.85 7.93 4.47
CA SER A 375 -7.79 8.72 3.64
C SER A 375 -7.22 10.04 3.11
N GLY A 376 -6.14 10.56 3.70
CA GLY A 376 -5.53 11.81 3.22
C GLY A 376 -4.66 11.59 1.99
N THR A 377 -4.32 12.65 1.25
CA THR A 377 -3.52 12.55 0.01
C THR A 377 -2.03 12.31 0.25
N GLY A 378 -1.51 12.55 1.45
CA GLY A 378 -0.08 12.41 1.77
C GLY A 378 0.39 10.96 1.92
N LYS A 379 1.65 10.74 2.27
CA LYS A 379 2.19 9.40 2.55
C LYS A 379 2.07 9.04 4.04
N LEU A 380 1.47 7.89 4.36
CA LEU A 380 1.59 7.30 5.70
C LEU A 380 2.71 6.25 5.68
N THR A 381 3.72 6.42 6.53
CA THR A 381 4.82 5.44 6.69
C THR A 381 4.66 4.64 7.98
N LEU A 382 4.44 3.33 7.86
CA LEU A 382 4.45 2.40 8.99
C LEU A 382 5.87 1.93 9.28
N THR A 383 6.30 2.04 10.55
CA THR A 383 7.67 1.72 11.00
C THR A 383 7.69 0.55 11.98
N ALA A 384 6.55 0.19 12.57
CA ALA A 384 6.39 -0.98 13.43
C ALA A 384 5.68 -2.13 12.72
N ALA A 385 5.91 -3.36 13.18
CA ALA A 385 5.11 -4.53 12.80
C ALA A 385 3.75 -4.48 13.52
N ASN A 386 2.74 -3.92 12.88
CA ASN A 386 1.42 -3.73 13.49
C ASN A 386 0.67 -5.06 13.60
N SER A 387 -0.06 -5.28 14.69
CA SER A 387 -0.69 -6.57 15.02
C SER A 387 -2.22 -6.58 14.90
N TYR A 388 -2.82 -5.48 14.45
CA TYR A 388 -4.28 -5.42 14.25
C TYR A 388 -4.77 -6.45 13.22
N THR A 389 -5.99 -6.96 13.41
CA THR A 389 -6.56 -8.04 12.58
C THR A 389 -7.70 -7.61 11.66
N GLY A 390 -8.28 -6.43 11.87
CA GLY A 390 -9.24 -5.83 10.95
C GLY A 390 -8.59 -5.37 9.63
N PRO A 391 -9.40 -4.92 8.66
CA PRO A 391 -8.91 -4.59 7.33
C PRO A 391 -8.03 -3.32 7.32
N THR A 392 -7.13 -3.24 6.35
CA THR A 392 -6.44 -2.00 5.99
C THR A 392 -7.13 -1.39 4.77
N THR A 393 -7.65 -0.16 4.88
CA THR A 393 -8.30 0.54 3.77
C THR A 393 -7.47 1.74 3.34
N LEU A 394 -7.01 1.73 2.09
CA LEU A 394 -6.31 2.83 1.46
C LEU A 394 -7.28 3.56 0.53
N SER A 395 -7.77 4.72 0.97
CA SER A 395 -8.74 5.54 0.23
C SER A 395 -8.09 6.65 -0.59
N ALA A 396 -6.88 7.10 -0.22
CA ALA A 396 -6.09 8.06 -1.01
C ALA A 396 -4.59 8.02 -0.65
N GLY A 397 -3.77 8.54 -1.57
CA GLY A 397 -2.34 8.74 -1.38
C GLY A 397 -1.54 7.45 -1.25
N THR A 398 -0.45 7.51 -0.48
CA THR A 398 0.51 6.41 -0.35
C THR A 398 0.46 5.78 1.03
N LEU A 399 0.45 4.44 1.07
CA LEU A 399 0.78 3.66 2.27
C LEU A 399 2.16 3.04 2.09
N ALA A 400 3.12 3.57 2.82
CA ALA A 400 4.50 3.12 2.84
C ALA A 400 4.82 2.31 4.10
N PHE A 401 5.83 1.44 4.02
CA PHE A 401 6.26 0.65 5.17
C PHE A 401 7.77 0.39 5.19
N ASN A 402 8.39 0.66 6.33
CA ASN A 402 9.82 0.46 6.59
C ASN A 402 10.07 -0.78 7.47
N VAL A 403 9.31 -1.84 7.22
CA VAL A 403 9.29 -3.06 8.03
C VAL A 403 8.92 -4.23 7.12
N ALA A 404 9.47 -5.42 7.38
CA ALA A 404 9.30 -6.56 6.48
C ALA A 404 7.86 -7.11 6.49
N SER A 405 7.21 -7.07 7.65
CA SER A 405 5.84 -7.54 7.86
C SER A 405 5.01 -6.42 8.52
N PRO A 406 4.57 -5.41 7.74
CA PRO A 406 3.92 -4.21 8.29
C PRO A 406 2.53 -4.47 8.86
N PHE A 407 1.90 -5.55 8.39
CA PHE A 407 0.59 -6.00 8.81
C PHE A 407 0.73 -7.42 9.39
N GLY A 408 0.30 -7.62 10.63
CA GLY A 408 0.30 -8.92 11.28
C GLY A 408 -0.78 -9.82 10.68
N SER A 409 -1.98 -9.81 11.28
CA SER A 409 -3.07 -10.70 10.90
C SER A 409 -4.28 -9.98 10.29
N THR A 410 -4.06 -8.84 9.62
CA THR A 410 -5.14 -8.12 8.91
C THR A 410 -5.93 -9.06 8.00
N SER A 411 -7.24 -8.87 7.94
CA SER A 411 -8.15 -9.62 7.06
C SER A 411 -7.93 -9.33 5.57
N GLY A 412 -7.29 -8.21 5.23
CA GLY A 412 -6.97 -7.85 3.85
C GLY A 412 -6.71 -6.36 3.68
N ILE A 413 -6.29 -5.98 2.49
CA ILE A 413 -6.04 -4.59 2.10
C ILE A 413 -7.04 -4.21 1.00
N SER A 414 -7.75 -3.10 1.18
CA SER A 414 -8.61 -2.52 0.14
C SER A 414 -7.96 -1.24 -0.39
N MET A 415 -7.85 -1.11 -1.72
CA MET A 415 -7.18 0.00 -2.40
C MET A 415 -8.13 0.72 -3.36
N ALA A 416 -8.38 2.00 -3.11
CA ALA A 416 -9.14 2.88 -4.00
C ALA A 416 -8.29 3.37 -5.19
N ASP A 417 -8.92 4.07 -6.13
CA ASP A 417 -8.25 4.67 -7.28
C ASP A 417 -7.09 5.60 -6.88
N ALA A 418 -6.06 5.67 -7.73
CA ALA A 418 -4.88 6.51 -7.55
C ALA A 418 -4.12 6.32 -6.22
N THR A 419 -4.29 5.16 -5.57
CA THR A 419 -3.55 4.81 -4.35
C THR A 419 -2.25 4.07 -4.65
N LEU A 420 -1.27 4.21 -3.75
CA LEU A 420 0.04 3.57 -3.88
C LEU A 420 0.40 2.76 -2.63
N LEU A 421 0.76 1.49 -2.83
CA LEU A 421 1.38 0.64 -1.81
C LEU A 421 2.90 0.62 -2.02
N GLN A 422 3.68 1.02 -1.01
CA GLN A 422 5.12 1.29 -1.17
C GLN A 422 6.00 0.67 -0.06
N PRO A 423 6.59 -0.51 -0.27
CA PRO A 423 7.69 -0.99 0.56
C PRO A 423 8.88 -0.03 0.50
N LEU A 424 9.40 0.39 1.65
CA LEU A 424 10.64 1.17 1.74
C LEU A 424 11.86 0.29 1.89
N ILE A 425 11.69 -1.00 2.17
CA ILE A 425 12.75 -2.00 2.33
C ILE A 425 12.53 -3.26 1.51
N GLY A 426 13.61 -3.94 1.16
CA GLY A 426 13.62 -5.25 0.53
C GLY A 426 13.28 -6.35 1.54
N GLY A 427 12.73 -7.46 1.05
CA GLY A 427 12.26 -8.57 1.88
C GLY A 427 10.86 -8.36 2.47
N ALA A 428 10.22 -7.22 2.20
CA ALA A 428 8.88 -6.98 2.68
C ALA A 428 7.88 -7.97 2.05
N THR A 429 6.88 -8.38 2.83
CA THR A 429 5.91 -9.40 2.45
C THR A 429 4.50 -9.01 2.88
N ILE A 430 3.53 -9.21 1.98
CA ILE A 430 2.10 -9.17 2.30
C ILE A 430 1.47 -10.49 1.87
N SER A 431 1.09 -11.30 2.86
CA SER A 431 0.44 -12.60 2.62
C SER A 431 -1.08 -12.53 2.66
N LYS A 432 -1.65 -11.32 2.79
CA LYS A 432 -3.10 -11.10 2.93
C LYS A 432 -3.71 -10.67 1.60
N PRO A 433 -5.00 -10.99 1.36
CA PRO A 433 -5.67 -10.59 0.13
C PRO A 433 -5.64 -9.07 -0.07
N ILE A 434 -5.50 -8.65 -1.33
CA ILE A 434 -5.61 -7.26 -1.76
C ILE A 434 -6.86 -7.17 -2.66
N VAL A 435 -7.75 -6.23 -2.35
CA VAL A 435 -8.92 -5.89 -3.15
C VAL A 435 -8.69 -4.51 -3.74
N ILE A 436 -8.73 -4.41 -5.07
CA ILE A 436 -8.55 -3.14 -5.80
C ILE A 436 -9.91 -2.60 -6.24
N GLY A 437 -9.95 -1.30 -6.58
CA GLY A 437 -11.14 -0.56 -6.94
C GLY A 437 -11.96 -1.09 -8.13
N GLY A 438 -12.99 -0.33 -8.49
CA GLY A 438 -13.89 -0.64 -9.60
C GLY A 438 -13.24 -0.61 -10.98
N ALA A 439 -13.93 -1.11 -12.00
CA ALA A 439 -13.51 -0.99 -13.40
C ALA A 439 -13.20 0.47 -13.77
N GLY A 440 -12.11 0.69 -14.51
CA GLY A 440 -11.63 2.02 -14.90
C GLY A 440 -10.74 2.71 -13.85
N THR A 441 -10.67 2.22 -12.62
CA THR A 441 -9.70 2.70 -11.61
C THR A 441 -8.33 2.06 -11.81
N THR A 442 -7.27 2.71 -11.34
CA THR A 442 -5.91 2.17 -11.36
C THR A 442 -5.27 2.32 -9.99
N VAL A 443 -4.83 1.21 -9.41
CA VAL A 443 -4.00 1.21 -8.20
C VAL A 443 -2.53 1.02 -8.57
N SER A 444 -1.63 1.53 -7.75
CA SER A 444 -0.19 1.33 -7.93
C SER A 444 0.42 0.51 -6.81
N ILE A 445 1.33 -0.39 -7.17
CA ILE A 445 2.16 -1.15 -6.23
C ILE A 445 3.61 -0.93 -6.62
N SER A 446 4.41 -0.39 -5.69
CA SER A 446 5.83 -0.18 -5.92
C SER A 446 6.66 -1.41 -5.53
N ALA A 447 7.72 -1.68 -6.27
CA ALA A 447 8.87 -2.43 -5.78
C ALA A 447 9.56 -1.65 -4.63
N PRO A 448 10.40 -2.30 -3.79
CA PRO A 448 11.08 -1.64 -2.69
C PRO A 448 11.89 -0.41 -3.11
N THR A 449 12.07 0.53 -2.19
CA THR A 449 12.84 1.77 -2.43
C THR A 449 14.22 1.80 -1.77
N ASN A 450 14.57 0.82 -0.92
CA ASN A 450 15.88 0.78 -0.30
C ASN A 450 16.94 0.43 -1.35
N LEU A 451 18.05 1.16 -1.28
CA LEU A 451 19.27 0.93 -2.05
C LEU A 451 20.17 -0.03 -1.28
N PRO A 452 20.15 -1.35 -1.51
CA PRO A 452 21.35 -2.10 -1.23
C PRO A 452 22.39 -1.68 -2.29
N GLY A 453 23.68 -1.74 -1.95
CA GLY A 453 24.75 -1.41 -2.90
C GLY A 453 24.66 -2.20 -4.21
N ALA A 454 25.45 -1.83 -5.21
CA ALA A 454 25.43 -2.45 -6.54
C ALA A 454 25.42 -3.99 -6.47
N GLY A 455 24.50 -4.63 -7.19
CA GLY A 455 24.39 -6.10 -7.28
C GLY A 455 23.40 -6.77 -6.32
N ALA A 456 22.75 -6.03 -5.41
CA ALA A 456 21.76 -6.61 -4.52
C ALA A 456 20.31 -6.46 -5.04
N VAL A 457 19.50 -7.49 -4.79
CA VAL A 457 18.10 -7.59 -5.20
C VAL A 457 17.19 -7.20 -4.04
N SER A 458 16.35 -6.21 -4.23
CA SER A 458 15.31 -5.84 -3.27
C SER A 458 13.95 -6.33 -3.76
N THR A 459 13.41 -7.34 -3.09
CA THR A 459 12.13 -7.97 -3.46
C THR A 459 11.01 -7.56 -2.51
N PHE A 460 9.86 -7.21 -3.07
CA PHE A 460 8.58 -7.15 -2.37
C PHE A 460 7.73 -8.37 -2.75
N THR A 461 7.31 -9.16 -1.77
CA THR A 461 6.56 -10.40 -2.01
C THR A 461 5.08 -10.22 -1.72
N LEU A 462 4.24 -10.48 -2.71
CA LEU A 462 2.79 -10.54 -2.60
C LEU A 462 2.35 -12.00 -2.55
N GLY A 463 2.10 -12.49 -1.33
CA GLY A 463 1.66 -13.85 -1.04
C GLY A 463 0.15 -14.04 -1.04
N GLY A 464 -0.63 -12.97 -0.85
CA GLY A 464 -2.09 -12.99 -0.96
C GLY A 464 -2.58 -12.77 -2.39
N THR A 465 -3.80 -13.21 -2.68
CA THR A 465 -4.46 -12.94 -3.96
C THR A 465 -4.78 -11.45 -4.12
N ILE A 466 -4.64 -10.94 -5.33
CA ILE A 466 -5.14 -9.63 -5.73
C ILE A 466 -6.40 -9.83 -6.56
N SER A 467 -7.48 -9.15 -6.18
CA SER A 467 -8.81 -9.28 -6.79
C SER A 467 -9.47 -7.91 -6.94
N GLY A 468 -10.53 -7.81 -7.74
CA GLY A 468 -11.24 -6.56 -8.01
C GLY A 468 -11.50 -6.38 -9.50
N SER A 469 -11.91 -5.17 -9.91
CA SER A 469 -12.19 -4.90 -11.34
C SER A 469 -11.33 -3.80 -11.96
N GLY A 470 -10.59 -3.06 -11.13
CA GLY A 470 -9.64 -2.05 -11.57
C GLY A 470 -8.38 -2.61 -12.23
N ASN A 471 -7.57 -1.70 -12.74
CA ASN A 471 -6.25 -1.95 -13.29
C ASN A 471 -5.19 -1.95 -12.18
N ILE A 472 -4.08 -2.64 -12.42
CA ILE A 472 -2.91 -2.59 -11.56
C ILE A 472 -1.73 -2.02 -12.33
N LYS A 473 -1.05 -1.05 -11.71
CA LYS A 473 0.26 -0.56 -12.13
C LYS A 473 1.34 -1.06 -11.15
N PHE A 474 2.26 -1.88 -11.62
CA PHE A 474 3.50 -2.17 -10.91
C PHE A 474 4.55 -1.11 -11.26
N THR A 475 5.14 -0.46 -10.27
CA THR A 475 6.13 0.61 -10.45
C THR A 475 7.36 0.42 -9.59
N SER A 476 8.44 1.15 -9.88
CA SER A 476 9.57 1.30 -8.95
C SER A 476 9.69 2.77 -8.53
N SER A 477 10.31 3.04 -7.39
CA SER A 477 10.59 4.42 -6.96
C SER A 477 11.75 5.03 -7.75
N ALA A 478 11.76 6.36 -7.82
CA ALA A 478 12.82 7.15 -8.44
C ALA A 478 14.20 6.89 -7.79
N ASN A 479 15.23 6.73 -8.62
CA ASN A 479 16.66 6.55 -8.27
C ASN A 479 17.09 5.15 -7.81
N GLN A 480 16.97 4.13 -8.66
CA GLN A 480 17.36 2.75 -8.30
C GLN A 480 18.38 2.16 -9.29
N ASN A 481 19.66 2.23 -8.93
CA ASN A 481 20.74 1.45 -9.57
C ASN A 481 20.79 -0.02 -9.05
N ALA A 482 19.75 -0.44 -8.31
CA ALA A 482 19.58 -1.77 -7.73
C ALA A 482 18.34 -2.44 -8.34
N LEU A 483 18.34 -3.77 -8.36
CA LEU A 483 17.25 -4.58 -8.91
C LEU A 483 16.03 -4.57 -7.97
N SER A 484 14.96 -3.91 -8.39
CA SER A 484 13.72 -3.81 -7.61
C SER A 484 12.66 -4.76 -8.18
N THR A 485 12.27 -5.75 -7.37
CA THR A 485 11.39 -6.83 -7.78
C THR A 485 10.06 -6.77 -7.04
N VAL A 486 8.96 -6.98 -7.75
CA VAL A 486 7.67 -7.37 -7.16
C VAL A 486 7.42 -8.83 -7.51
N ALA A 487 7.29 -9.70 -6.52
CA ALA A 487 7.07 -11.12 -6.70
C ALA A 487 5.62 -11.49 -6.40
N LEU A 488 4.93 -12.09 -7.37
CA LEU A 488 3.55 -12.58 -7.23
C LEU A 488 3.58 -14.07 -6.87
N LYS A 489 3.08 -14.43 -5.68
CA LYS A 489 3.08 -15.80 -5.15
C LYS A 489 1.70 -16.44 -5.05
N ALA A 490 0.66 -15.74 -5.51
CA ALA A 490 -0.71 -16.23 -5.61
C ALA A 490 -1.26 -15.99 -7.01
N GLN A 491 -2.27 -16.79 -7.39
CA GLN A 491 -3.05 -16.58 -8.60
C GLN A 491 -4.01 -15.41 -8.38
N ASN A 492 -3.84 -14.36 -9.17
CA ASN A 492 -4.65 -13.14 -9.06
C ASN A 492 -5.88 -13.22 -9.97
N SER A 493 -6.95 -12.51 -9.60
CA SER A 493 -8.28 -12.60 -10.24
C SER A 493 -8.92 -11.25 -10.53
N TYR A 494 -8.13 -10.17 -10.62
CA TYR A 494 -8.65 -8.88 -11.02
C TYR A 494 -9.00 -8.84 -12.51
N ALA A 495 -10.05 -8.10 -12.88
CA ALA A 495 -10.54 -8.04 -14.26
C ALA A 495 -9.78 -7.06 -15.16
N GLY A 496 -9.14 -6.03 -14.58
CA GLY A 496 -8.49 -4.96 -15.34
C GLY A 496 -7.11 -5.33 -15.91
N ASN A 497 -6.51 -4.34 -16.56
CA ASN A 497 -5.22 -4.46 -17.22
C ASN A 497 -4.06 -4.41 -16.22
N THR A 498 -2.95 -5.02 -16.62
CA THR A 498 -1.68 -4.97 -15.89
C THR A 498 -0.74 -4.04 -16.62
N LEU A 499 -0.26 -3.01 -15.93
CA LEU A 499 0.78 -2.11 -16.42
C LEU A 499 2.06 -2.32 -15.59
N LEU A 500 3.17 -2.59 -16.25
CA LEU A 500 4.49 -2.53 -15.66
C LEU A 500 5.14 -1.21 -16.08
N ASP A 501 5.38 -0.29 -15.15
CA ASP A 501 5.81 1.09 -15.44
C ASP A 501 7.03 1.49 -14.61
N THR A 502 8.11 1.91 -15.26
CA THR A 502 9.28 2.48 -14.57
C THR A 502 9.16 4.00 -14.41
N SER A 503 8.17 4.46 -13.64
CA SER A 503 7.91 5.90 -13.51
C SER A 503 9.01 6.66 -12.72
N GLY A 504 9.28 7.91 -13.12
CA GLY A 504 9.76 8.97 -12.21
C GLY A 504 11.25 9.26 -12.07
N SER A 505 12.18 8.57 -12.76
CA SER A 505 13.59 8.97 -12.71
C SER A 505 14.41 8.45 -13.89
N THR A 506 15.47 9.19 -14.18
CA THR A 506 16.56 8.81 -15.05
C THR A 506 17.39 7.65 -14.46
N ALA A 507 16.87 6.67 -13.70
CA ALA A 507 17.59 5.44 -13.32
C ALA A 507 16.75 4.18 -13.02
N SER A 508 15.41 4.23 -13.05
CA SER A 508 14.58 3.16 -12.49
C SER A 508 14.61 1.84 -13.29
N GLN A 509 14.78 0.71 -12.60
CA GLN A 509 14.55 -0.66 -13.12
C GLN A 509 13.35 -1.28 -12.40
N ILE A 510 12.67 -2.23 -13.04
CA ILE A 510 11.66 -3.06 -12.36
C ILE A 510 11.62 -4.48 -12.94
N VAL A 511 11.44 -5.44 -12.05
CA VAL A 511 11.12 -6.82 -12.40
C VAL A 511 9.77 -7.20 -11.77
N LEU A 512 8.84 -7.65 -12.59
CA LEU A 512 7.66 -8.39 -12.14
C LEU A 512 7.98 -9.88 -12.20
N HIS A 513 8.08 -10.52 -11.04
CA HIS A 513 8.48 -11.91 -10.90
C HIS A 513 7.25 -12.80 -10.72
N ILE A 514 7.02 -13.68 -11.71
CA ILE A 514 5.97 -14.71 -11.66
C ILE A 514 6.43 -15.83 -10.74
N GLY A 515 5.80 -15.95 -9.57
CA GLY A 515 6.17 -16.92 -8.54
C GLY A 515 5.31 -18.17 -8.52
N ILE A 516 4.29 -18.25 -9.36
CA ILE A 516 3.38 -19.38 -9.56
C ILE A 516 2.78 -19.31 -10.98
N ALA A 517 2.36 -20.44 -11.54
CA ALA A 517 1.71 -20.46 -12.86
C ALA A 517 0.41 -19.64 -12.85
N ASN A 518 0.24 -18.79 -13.88
CA ASN A 518 -0.84 -17.83 -13.98
C ASN A 518 -0.97 -16.92 -12.75
N ALA A 519 0.15 -16.40 -12.26
CA ALA A 519 0.14 -15.41 -11.20
C ALA A 519 -0.62 -14.15 -11.65
N LEU A 520 -0.43 -13.68 -12.89
CA LEU A 520 -1.29 -12.66 -13.48
C LEU A 520 -2.62 -13.28 -13.94
N PRO A 521 -3.74 -12.53 -13.89
CA PRO A 521 -5.02 -13.01 -14.40
C PRO A 521 -4.92 -13.32 -15.89
N VAL A 522 -5.47 -14.46 -16.32
CA VAL A 522 -5.45 -14.85 -17.75
C VAL A 522 -6.23 -13.88 -18.65
N SER A 523 -7.17 -13.13 -18.07
CA SER A 523 -7.94 -12.09 -18.75
C SER A 523 -7.21 -10.75 -18.90
N THR A 524 -6.03 -10.59 -18.29
CA THR A 524 -5.35 -9.29 -18.28
C THR A 524 -4.68 -8.99 -19.61
N VAL A 525 -4.77 -7.75 -20.07
CA VAL A 525 -3.85 -7.21 -21.07
C VAL A 525 -2.62 -6.69 -20.33
N LEU A 526 -1.46 -7.23 -20.66
CA LEU A 526 -0.18 -6.80 -20.11
C LEU A 526 0.41 -5.70 -20.99
N THR A 527 0.60 -4.52 -20.40
CA THR A 527 1.36 -3.41 -20.99
C THR A 527 2.69 -3.27 -20.26
N ILE A 528 3.80 -3.28 -21.00
CA ILE A 528 5.12 -2.94 -20.44
C ILE A 528 5.46 -1.50 -20.89
N ASP A 529 5.80 -0.62 -19.96
CA ASP A 529 6.28 0.73 -20.24
C ASP A 529 7.63 0.98 -19.55
N GLY A 530 8.66 1.07 -20.37
CA GLY A 530 10.00 1.40 -19.94
C GLY A 530 10.26 2.88 -19.64
N GLN A 531 9.37 3.83 -19.97
CA GLN A 531 9.49 5.31 -19.84
C GLN A 531 10.83 5.96 -20.32
N ASN A 532 10.81 7.22 -20.76
CA ASN A 532 12.06 7.88 -21.22
C ASN A 532 13.09 8.08 -20.08
N GLY A 533 14.37 7.85 -20.36
CA GLY A 533 15.48 8.10 -19.42
C GLY A 533 16.86 7.80 -20.04
N ALA A 534 17.92 8.48 -19.58
CA ALA A 534 19.28 8.37 -20.15
C ALA A 534 20.15 7.31 -19.44
N GLY A 535 20.92 6.48 -20.16
CA GLY A 535 21.98 5.58 -19.63
C GLY A 535 21.83 4.09 -20.00
N THR A 536 22.91 3.30 -19.88
CA THR A 536 22.93 1.85 -20.17
C THR A 536 22.34 1.01 -19.03
N GLY A 537 21.70 -0.13 -19.35
CA GLY A 537 21.30 -1.14 -18.37
C GLY A 537 19.99 -0.88 -17.62
N ARG A 538 18.94 -0.33 -18.27
CA ARG A 538 17.61 -0.14 -17.67
C ARG A 538 16.55 -1.01 -18.34
N PHE A 539 15.71 -1.65 -17.52
CA PHE A 539 14.74 -2.62 -17.99
C PHE A 539 13.40 -2.50 -17.25
N ALA A 540 12.34 -2.85 -17.96
CA ALA A 540 11.05 -3.24 -17.40
C ALA A 540 10.82 -4.70 -17.84
N ASP A 541 11.00 -5.63 -16.90
CA ASP A 541 10.99 -7.06 -17.20
C ASP A 541 9.82 -7.76 -16.51
N VAL A 542 9.16 -8.65 -17.24
CA VAL A 542 8.37 -9.74 -16.67
C VAL A 542 9.22 -10.99 -16.68
N ASN A 543 9.48 -11.56 -15.51
CA ASN A 543 10.24 -12.79 -15.35
C ASN A 543 9.31 -13.97 -15.05
N LEU A 544 9.20 -14.91 -15.99
CA LEU A 544 8.39 -16.13 -15.88
C LEU A 544 8.92 -17.09 -14.79
N ASN A 545 10.23 -17.09 -14.53
CA ASN A 545 10.86 -17.87 -13.48
C ASN A 545 10.44 -19.37 -13.42
N GLY A 546 10.30 -20.00 -14.57
CA GLY A 546 9.92 -21.42 -14.70
C GLY A 546 8.42 -21.69 -14.56
N PHE A 547 7.60 -20.65 -14.49
CA PHE A 547 6.14 -20.76 -14.42
C PHE A 547 5.49 -20.25 -15.71
N SER A 548 4.58 -21.05 -16.26
CA SER A 548 3.78 -20.65 -17.42
C SER A 548 2.78 -19.56 -17.06
N GLN A 549 2.55 -18.65 -18.01
CA GLN A 549 1.65 -17.52 -17.85
C GLN A 549 0.82 -17.35 -19.12
N GLU A 550 -0.50 -17.33 -18.98
CA GLU A 550 -1.45 -16.92 -20.02
C GLU A 550 -1.92 -15.48 -19.80
N ILE A 551 -2.04 -14.68 -20.86
CA ILE A 551 -2.54 -13.30 -20.85
C ILE A 551 -3.46 -13.06 -22.05
N ALA A 552 -4.42 -12.13 -21.93
CA ALA A 552 -5.39 -11.81 -22.98
C ALA A 552 -4.86 -10.82 -24.03
N GLY A 553 -3.69 -10.25 -23.79
CA GLY A 553 -3.03 -9.34 -24.73
C GLY A 553 -1.65 -8.94 -24.21
N LEU A 554 -0.75 -8.67 -25.15
CA LEU A 554 0.60 -8.19 -24.86
C LEU A 554 0.87 -6.94 -25.69
N THR A 555 1.19 -5.84 -25.02
CA THR A 555 1.58 -4.61 -25.69
C THR A 555 2.62 -3.85 -24.88
N ASN A 556 3.14 -2.78 -25.46
CA ASN A 556 4.09 -1.91 -24.82
C ASN A 556 4.02 -0.49 -25.36
N VAL A 557 4.53 0.46 -24.58
CA VAL A 557 4.80 1.80 -25.11
C VAL A 557 6.16 1.73 -25.80
N ALA A 558 6.23 2.00 -27.10
CA ALA A 558 7.49 1.98 -27.84
C ALA A 558 8.46 3.05 -27.28
N ARG A 559 9.69 2.66 -26.94
CA ARG A 559 10.75 3.53 -26.40
C ARG A 559 12.10 3.17 -27.04
N ASP A 560 12.88 4.17 -27.45
CA ASP A 560 14.14 3.95 -28.19
C ASP A 560 15.34 3.53 -27.32
N PHE A 561 15.28 3.76 -25.99
CA PHE A 561 16.44 3.60 -25.08
C PHE A 561 16.21 2.66 -23.88
N ARG A 562 15.09 1.94 -23.83
CA ARG A 562 14.73 1.07 -22.69
C ARG A 562 14.42 -0.34 -23.16
N ILE A 563 14.99 -1.30 -22.45
CA ILE A 563 14.79 -2.72 -22.72
C ILE A 563 13.49 -3.16 -22.04
N GLN A 564 12.50 -3.57 -22.82
CA GLN A 564 11.18 -4.01 -22.36
C GLN A 564 11.05 -5.49 -22.70
N ARG A 565 10.97 -6.38 -21.70
CA ARG A 565 11.11 -7.82 -21.97
C ARG A 565 10.16 -8.70 -21.20
N ILE A 566 9.97 -9.88 -21.77
CA ILE A 566 9.54 -11.06 -21.03
C ILE A 566 10.68 -12.09 -21.11
N VAL A 567 11.16 -12.54 -19.96
CA VAL A 567 12.27 -13.50 -19.86
C VAL A 567 11.87 -14.68 -18.98
N ASN A 568 12.60 -15.79 -19.09
CA ASN A 568 12.59 -16.83 -18.07
C ASN A 568 13.98 -16.98 -17.47
N SER A 569 14.19 -16.48 -16.26
CA SER A 569 15.48 -16.64 -15.57
C SER A 569 15.75 -18.05 -15.06
N ASN A 570 14.75 -18.92 -15.01
CA ASN A 570 14.92 -20.29 -14.56
C ASN A 570 15.41 -21.17 -15.73
N VAL A 571 16.71 -21.41 -15.76
CA VAL A 571 17.36 -22.21 -16.83
C VAL A 571 17.08 -23.71 -16.71
N SER A 572 16.65 -24.21 -15.55
CA SER A 572 16.36 -25.64 -15.36
C SER A 572 14.91 -26.00 -15.65
N THR A 573 13.99 -25.04 -15.55
CA THR A 573 12.56 -25.26 -15.76
C THR A 573 12.06 -24.37 -16.89
N ALA A 574 11.67 -24.98 -18.01
CA ALA A 574 11.07 -24.26 -19.12
C ALA A 574 9.66 -23.75 -18.74
N ALA A 575 9.33 -22.56 -19.21
CA ALA A 575 7.99 -21.97 -19.07
C ALA A 575 7.27 -21.89 -20.43
N THR A 576 5.99 -21.52 -20.41
CA THR A 576 5.26 -21.14 -21.62
C THR A 576 4.58 -19.80 -21.42
N LEU A 577 4.83 -18.86 -22.33
CA LEU A 577 4.05 -17.63 -22.46
C LEU A 577 2.90 -17.92 -23.44
N THR A 578 1.65 -17.83 -22.98
CA THR A 578 0.47 -17.94 -23.82
C THR A 578 -0.16 -16.56 -24.01
N ILE A 579 -0.33 -16.12 -25.25
CA ILE A 579 -1.05 -14.90 -25.61
C ILE A 579 -2.38 -15.33 -26.24
N ASN A 580 -3.46 -15.16 -25.49
CA ASN A 580 -4.82 -15.56 -25.86
C ASN A 580 -5.67 -14.33 -26.19
N ASN A 581 -5.30 -13.63 -27.26
CA ASN A 581 -5.88 -12.35 -27.62
C ASN A 581 -7.01 -12.47 -28.64
N SER A 582 -8.18 -11.94 -28.29
CA SER A 582 -9.30 -11.77 -29.23
C SER A 582 -9.15 -10.52 -30.10
N ASN A 583 -8.46 -9.49 -29.61
CA ASN A 583 -8.18 -8.25 -30.32
C ASN A 583 -6.73 -8.22 -30.83
N ASP A 584 -6.44 -7.35 -31.78
CA ASP A 584 -5.09 -7.13 -32.27
C ASP A 584 -4.23 -6.38 -31.25
N TYR A 585 -3.00 -6.85 -31.05
CA TYR A 585 -1.99 -6.17 -30.24
C TYR A 585 -0.64 -6.15 -30.96
N ALA A 586 0.22 -5.22 -30.57
CA ALA A 586 1.59 -5.12 -31.03
C ALA A 586 2.55 -5.00 -29.84
N PHE A 587 3.67 -5.71 -29.93
CA PHE A 587 4.75 -5.68 -28.97
C PHE A 587 6.08 -5.46 -29.70
N SER A 588 6.72 -4.32 -29.42
CA SER A 588 8.01 -3.94 -29.98
C SER A 588 9.19 -4.26 -29.05
N GLY A 589 8.91 -4.80 -27.86
CA GLY A 589 9.93 -5.26 -26.91
C GLY A 589 10.53 -6.62 -27.31
N THR A 590 11.26 -7.24 -26.38
CA THR A 590 11.97 -8.50 -26.63
C THR A 590 11.32 -9.66 -25.87
N LEU A 591 11.12 -10.79 -26.53
CA LEU A 591 10.79 -12.06 -25.86
C LEU A 591 12.07 -12.88 -25.71
N GLY A 592 12.59 -12.99 -24.49
CA GLY A 592 13.91 -13.50 -24.18
C GLY A 592 14.99 -12.40 -24.15
N GLY A 593 16.23 -12.80 -24.37
CA GLY A 593 17.43 -11.98 -24.41
C GLY A 593 18.26 -12.06 -23.13
N SER A 594 19.57 -11.82 -23.25
CA SER A 594 20.45 -11.60 -22.10
C SER A 594 20.36 -10.15 -21.61
N ALA A 595 20.52 -9.91 -20.31
CA ALA A 595 20.55 -8.57 -19.71
C ALA A 595 21.88 -7.83 -19.97
N ALA A 596 22.47 -7.95 -21.17
CA ALA A 596 23.77 -7.39 -21.49
C ALA A 596 23.76 -5.85 -21.36
N GLY A 597 24.63 -5.29 -20.52
CA GLY A 597 24.84 -3.83 -20.39
C GLY A 597 24.46 -3.17 -19.06
N SER A 598 24.13 -3.92 -18.00
CA SER A 598 23.93 -3.37 -16.64
C SER A 598 25.08 -3.72 -15.68
N ALA A 599 25.44 -2.78 -14.79
CA ALA A 599 26.41 -3.00 -13.71
C ALA A 599 25.99 -4.11 -12.72
N SER A 600 24.72 -4.55 -12.74
CA SER A 600 24.18 -5.67 -11.95
C SER A 600 23.88 -6.92 -12.79
N ALA A 601 24.49 -7.08 -13.97
CA ALA A 601 24.19 -8.16 -14.91
C ALA A 601 24.19 -9.54 -14.25
N SER A 602 25.10 -9.90 -13.34
CA SER A 602 25.11 -11.24 -12.71
C SER A 602 23.90 -11.53 -11.81
N ALA A 603 23.27 -10.52 -11.21
CA ALA A 603 22.10 -10.66 -10.33
C ALA A 603 20.76 -10.56 -11.08
N MET A 604 20.78 -10.25 -12.38
CA MET A 604 19.60 -10.04 -13.21
C MET A 604 18.90 -11.34 -13.61
N PRO A 605 17.55 -11.34 -13.65
CA PRO A 605 16.81 -12.34 -14.42
C PRO A 605 17.31 -12.43 -15.87
N GLY A 606 17.74 -13.62 -16.28
CA GLY A 606 18.17 -13.89 -17.66
C GLY A 606 19.59 -13.45 -18.02
N SER A 607 20.42 -13.12 -17.03
CA SER A 607 21.85 -12.81 -17.22
C SER A 607 22.65 -13.95 -17.88
N THR A 608 22.24 -15.19 -17.62
CA THR A 608 22.67 -16.40 -18.32
C THR A 608 21.42 -17.20 -18.71
N GLY A 609 21.06 -17.22 -20.00
CA GLY A 609 20.02 -18.14 -20.48
C GLY A 609 18.55 -17.76 -20.20
N GLY A 610 18.21 -16.46 -20.21
CA GLY A 610 16.83 -15.92 -20.06
C GLY A 610 15.80 -16.37 -21.11
N ASN A 611 16.17 -17.30 -21.98
CA ASN A 611 15.47 -17.70 -23.19
C ASN A 611 14.66 -18.99 -23.03
N ASN A 612 14.75 -19.68 -21.89
CA ASN A 612 14.20 -21.03 -21.72
C ASN A 612 12.65 -21.04 -21.59
N PHE A 613 11.92 -20.66 -22.62
CA PHE A 613 10.46 -20.73 -22.65
C PHE A 613 9.93 -20.89 -24.08
N ALA A 614 8.69 -21.37 -24.17
CA ALA A 614 7.93 -21.49 -25.41
C ALA A 614 6.92 -20.34 -25.56
N LEU A 615 6.52 -20.04 -26.80
CA LEU A 615 5.46 -19.09 -27.11
C LEU A 615 4.24 -19.84 -27.65
N THR A 616 3.07 -19.59 -27.09
CA THR A 616 1.79 -20.07 -27.63
C THR A 616 0.88 -18.90 -27.96
N LYS A 617 0.40 -18.85 -29.19
CA LYS A 617 -0.61 -17.89 -29.66
C LYS A 617 -1.98 -18.59 -29.74
N LYS A 618 -3.00 -17.99 -29.13
CA LYS A 618 -4.41 -18.39 -29.13
C LYS A 618 -5.30 -17.17 -29.40
N GLY A 619 -6.59 -17.40 -29.62
CA GLY A 619 -7.58 -16.35 -29.85
C GLY A 619 -7.50 -15.79 -31.27
N ALA A 620 -8.63 -15.34 -31.79
CA ALA A 620 -8.78 -14.92 -33.17
C ALA A 620 -7.95 -13.69 -33.58
N GLY A 621 -7.48 -12.87 -32.64
CA GLY A 621 -6.75 -11.63 -32.93
C GLY A 621 -5.32 -11.85 -33.45
N THR A 622 -4.70 -10.78 -33.92
CA THR A 622 -3.30 -10.74 -34.35
C THR A 622 -2.39 -10.29 -33.22
N ILE A 623 -1.27 -10.98 -33.00
CA ILE A 623 -0.15 -10.41 -32.23
C ILE A 623 0.98 -10.05 -33.20
N THR A 624 1.35 -8.77 -33.23
CA THR A 624 2.47 -8.28 -34.05
C THR A 624 3.72 -8.17 -33.19
N LEU A 625 4.79 -8.88 -33.55
CA LEU A 625 6.10 -8.80 -32.91
C LEU A 625 7.08 -8.03 -33.81
N SER A 626 7.65 -6.95 -33.26
CA SER A 626 8.59 -6.09 -34.00
C SER A 626 9.98 -6.01 -33.35
N GLY A 627 10.14 -6.51 -32.12
CA GLY A 627 11.43 -6.63 -31.45
C GLY A 627 12.00 -8.05 -31.51
N ILE A 628 13.27 -8.22 -31.13
CA ILE A 628 13.97 -9.51 -31.20
C ILE A 628 13.30 -10.55 -30.29
N ASN A 629 13.06 -11.77 -30.79
CA ASN A 629 12.52 -12.86 -29.97
C ASN A 629 13.49 -14.06 -30.00
N SER A 630 14.20 -14.27 -28.88
CA SER A 630 15.30 -15.24 -28.78
C SER A 630 14.99 -16.41 -27.84
N TYR A 631 13.72 -16.61 -27.45
CA TYR A 631 13.32 -17.76 -26.65
C TYR A 631 13.60 -19.08 -27.39
N THR A 632 13.98 -20.13 -26.67
CA THR A 632 14.49 -21.39 -27.24
C THR A 632 13.43 -22.50 -27.37
N GLY A 633 12.23 -22.29 -26.83
CA GLY A 633 11.12 -23.23 -26.95
C GLY A 633 10.44 -23.20 -28.33
N VAL A 634 9.48 -24.10 -28.48
CA VAL A 634 8.59 -24.17 -29.65
C VAL A 634 7.70 -22.94 -29.71
N THR A 635 7.38 -22.49 -30.93
CA THR A 635 6.33 -21.52 -31.20
C THR A 635 5.09 -22.25 -31.69
N THR A 636 3.98 -22.16 -30.96
CA THR A 636 2.71 -22.81 -31.33
C THR A 636 1.66 -21.76 -31.62
N ILE A 637 0.99 -21.85 -32.77
CA ILE A 637 -0.09 -20.96 -33.17
C ILE A 637 -1.35 -21.80 -33.31
N ASN A 638 -2.19 -21.76 -32.28
CA ASN A 638 -3.43 -22.52 -32.22
C ASN A 638 -4.56 -21.83 -33.01
N GLU A 639 -4.61 -20.50 -32.94
CA GLU A 639 -5.65 -19.65 -33.52
C GLU A 639 -5.14 -18.22 -33.73
N GLY A 640 -5.71 -17.55 -34.75
CA GLY A 640 -5.39 -16.17 -35.11
C GLY A 640 -4.01 -16.05 -35.76
N THR A 641 -3.45 -14.85 -35.77
CA THR A 641 -2.20 -14.58 -36.48
C THR A 641 -1.07 -14.18 -35.52
N LEU A 642 0.09 -14.82 -35.65
CA LEU A 642 1.37 -14.29 -35.17
C LEU A 642 2.03 -13.58 -36.36
N LYS A 643 2.21 -12.27 -36.27
CA LYS A 643 2.78 -11.44 -37.33
C LYS A 643 4.17 -10.96 -36.92
N LEU A 644 5.16 -11.11 -37.80
CA LEU A 644 6.55 -10.67 -37.58
C LEU A 644 6.87 -9.48 -38.49
N ASP A 645 7.08 -8.28 -37.95
CA ASP A 645 7.32 -7.04 -38.73
C ASP A 645 8.79 -6.64 -38.87
N ARG A 646 9.57 -6.83 -37.81
CA ARG A 646 11.02 -6.52 -37.76
C ARG A 646 11.77 -7.43 -36.81
N GLY A 647 11.03 -8.21 -36.03
CA GLY A 647 11.50 -9.03 -34.95
C GLY A 647 11.33 -10.50 -35.27
N GLY A 648 12.44 -11.21 -35.41
CA GLY A 648 12.42 -12.62 -35.73
C GLY A 648 12.14 -13.55 -34.54
N LEU A 649 11.86 -14.82 -34.82
CA LEU A 649 11.82 -15.95 -33.89
C LEU A 649 13.17 -16.70 -33.89
N ALA A 650 14.26 -15.97 -33.65
CA ALA A 650 15.63 -16.43 -33.86
C ALA A 650 16.05 -17.60 -32.95
N GLY A 651 15.39 -17.78 -31.80
CA GLY A 651 15.71 -18.86 -30.87
C GLY A 651 14.83 -20.11 -31.03
N THR A 652 13.71 -20.02 -31.75
CA THR A 652 12.70 -21.10 -31.70
C THR A 652 13.23 -22.40 -32.33
N THR A 653 12.87 -23.54 -31.75
CA THR A 653 13.30 -24.86 -32.23
C THR A 653 12.31 -25.48 -33.21
N ALA A 654 11.05 -25.07 -33.17
CA ALA A 654 10.03 -25.45 -34.12
C ALA A 654 8.90 -24.41 -34.15
N VAL A 655 8.20 -24.32 -35.28
CA VAL A 655 6.96 -23.57 -35.42
C VAL A 655 5.84 -24.54 -35.76
N THR A 656 4.78 -24.57 -34.95
CA THR A 656 3.61 -25.42 -35.18
C THR A 656 2.38 -24.58 -35.44
N LEU A 657 1.68 -24.82 -36.55
CA LEU A 657 0.53 -24.06 -37.01
C LEU A 657 -0.70 -24.95 -37.13
N HIS A 658 -1.72 -24.71 -36.29
CA HIS A 658 -2.97 -25.48 -36.30
C HIS A 658 -4.02 -24.87 -37.23
N SER A 659 -5.15 -25.57 -37.44
CA SER A 659 -6.20 -25.30 -38.45
C SER A 659 -6.80 -23.89 -38.52
N THR A 660 -6.54 -23.03 -37.53
CA THR A 660 -6.99 -21.62 -37.51
C THR A 660 -5.86 -20.64 -37.15
N GLY A 661 -4.63 -21.14 -37.09
CA GLY A 661 -3.43 -20.39 -36.77
C GLY A 661 -2.65 -20.01 -38.02
N ALA A 662 -2.15 -18.78 -38.05
CA ALA A 662 -1.30 -18.27 -39.12
C ALA A 662 0.00 -17.66 -38.58
N LEU A 663 1.13 -17.94 -39.23
CA LEU A 663 2.37 -17.18 -39.10
C LEU A 663 2.50 -16.27 -40.33
N LEU A 664 2.54 -14.96 -40.10
CA LEU A 664 2.72 -13.97 -41.16
C LEU A 664 4.11 -13.32 -41.06
N LEU A 665 4.94 -13.58 -42.07
CA LEU A 665 6.29 -13.04 -42.23
C LEU A 665 6.21 -11.69 -42.98
N ASN A 666 6.02 -10.60 -42.24
CA ASN A 666 5.81 -9.25 -42.81
C ASN A 666 7.07 -8.36 -42.76
N GLY A 667 8.21 -8.93 -42.39
CA GLY A 667 9.48 -8.21 -42.30
C GLY A 667 10.10 -7.93 -43.67
N THR A 668 11.05 -6.99 -43.71
CA THR A 668 11.88 -6.72 -44.90
C THR A 668 13.24 -7.41 -44.82
N SER A 669 13.42 -8.32 -43.86
CA SER A 669 14.67 -9.04 -43.62
C SER A 669 14.45 -10.51 -43.91
N ASN A 670 15.49 -11.15 -44.45
CA ASN A 670 15.50 -12.60 -44.65
C ASN A 670 15.76 -13.31 -43.32
N ASP A 671 15.38 -14.59 -43.25
CA ASP A 671 15.67 -15.47 -42.11
C ASP A 671 15.21 -14.92 -40.75
N ILE A 672 14.02 -14.33 -40.71
CA ILE A 672 13.39 -13.85 -39.48
C ILE A 672 12.88 -15.00 -38.61
N VAL A 673 12.84 -16.24 -39.06
CA VAL A 673 12.67 -17.42 -38.21
C VAL A 673 14.00 -18.19 -38.17
N ASN A 674 14.31 -18.84 -37.04
CA ASN A 674 15.47 -19.71 -36.93
C ASN A 674 15.52 -20.72 -38.09
N THR A 675 16.62 -20.70 -38.86
CA THR A 675 16.80 -21.51 -40.06
C THR A 675 16.89 -23.00 -39.80
N ALA A 676 17.14 -23.41 -38.55
CA ALA A 676 17.08 -24.82 -38.14
C ALA A 676 15.69 -25.24 -37.61
N SER A 677 14.72 -24.31 -37.52
CA SER A 677 13.42 -24.62 -36.92
C SER A 677 12.58 -25.51 -37.81
N VAL A 678 12.07 -26.61 -37.25
CA VAL A 678 11.12 -27.47 -37.94
C VAL A 678 9.78 -26.73 -38.09
N VAL A 679 9.19 -26.74 -39.29
CA VAL A 679 7.85 -26.21 -39.52
C VAL A 679 6.85 -27.35 -39.54
N ASN A 680 5.92 -27.35 -38.58
CA ASN A 680 4.84 -28.32 -38.47
C ASN A 680 3.51 -27.68 -38.88
N LEU A 681 3.09 -27.94 -40.11
CA LEU A 681 1.80 -27.55 -40.63
C LEU A 681 0.73 -28.58 -40.22
N ALA A 682 0.03 -28.27 -39.13
CA ALA A 682 -1.05 -29.06 -38.55
C ALA A 682 -2.43 -28.43 -38.83
N GLY A 683 -2.57 -27.86 -40.03
CA GLY A 683 -3.81 -27.25 -40.54
C GLY A 683 -3.69 -25.76 -40.84
N GLY A 684 -2.62 -25.11 -40.39
CA GLY A 684 -2.50 -23.65 -40.43
C GLY A 684 -1.92 -23.07 -41.71
N ILE A 685 -1.62 -21.76 -41.64
CA ILE A 685 -1.12 -20.96 -42.77
C ILE A 685 0.25 -20.39 -42.43
N LEU A 686 1.27 -20.69 -43.24
CA LEU A 686 2.54 -19.97 -43.23
C LEU A 686 2.54 -19.03 -44.43
N ALA A 687 2.66 -17.72 -44.18
CA ALA A 687 2.48 -16.69 -45.19
C ALA A 687 3.62 -15.67 -45.19
N PHE A 688 4.01 -15.21 -46.38
CA PHE A 688 4.69 -13.93 -46.54
C PHE A 688 3.69 -12.77 -46.50
N GLY A 689 4.16 -11.62 -45.99
CA GLY A 689 3.42 -10.36 -46.00
C GLY A 689 3.51 -9.65 -47.36
N ASN A 690 3.34 -8.33 -47.35
CA ASN A 690 3.32 -7.54 -48.60
C ASN A 690 4.71 -7.06 -49.04
N ALA A 691 5.78 -7.36 -48.30
CA ALA A 691 7.13 -6.97 -48.68
C ALA A 691 7.67 -7.93 -49.75
N ALA A 692 8.24 -7.37 -50.81
CA ALA A 692 8.77 -8.09 -51.96
C ALA A 692 10.21 -8.61 -51.73
N ASN A 693 10.53 -9.76 -52.33
CA ASN A 693 11.87 -10.36 -52.36
C ASN A 693 12.33 -10.89 -50.99
N GLN A 694 11.42 -11.51 -50.26
CA GLN A 694 11.72 -12.15 -48.99
C GLN A 694 12.18 -13.59 -49.21
N ALA A 695 13.27 -13.98 -48.54
CA ALA A 695 13.68 -15.36 -48.45
C ALA A 695 13.66 -15.81 -46.99
N GLN A 696 13.09 -16.98 -46.74
CA GLN A 696 13.09 -17.59 -45.41
C GLN A 696 13.51 -19.05 -45.50
N ASN A 697 14.64 -19.33 -44.89
CA ASN A 697 15.14 -20.68 -44.66
C ASN A 697 14.52 -21.26 -43.39
N PHE A 698 14.13 -22.52 -43.45
CA PHE A 698 13.62 -23.29 -42.32
C PHE A 698 14.34 -24.63 -42.24
N GLY A 699 14.16 -25.31 -41.10
CA GLY A 699 14.47 -26.72 -40.98
C GLY A 699 13.49 -27.57 -41.81
N ALA A 700 13.27 -28.81 -41.39
CA ALA A 700 12.38 -29.71 -42.11
C ALA A 700 10.91 -29.23 -42.11
N LEU A 701 10.18 -29.48 -43.21
CA LEU A 701 8.74 -29.24 -43.31
C LEU A 701 7.94 -30.53 -43.03
N SER A 702 7.08 -30.50 -42.02
CA SER A 702 6.06 -31.53 -41.77
C SER A 702 4.66 -31.01 -42.12
N VAL A 703 3.85 -31.83 -42.79
CA VAL A 703 2.45 -31.52 -43.14
C VAL A 703 1.56 -32.65 -42.65
N VAL A 704 0.86 -32.42 -41.54
CA VAL A 704 0.07 -33.45 -40.84
C VAL A 704 -1.44 -33.20 -40.90
N ALA A 705 -1.85 -32.07 -41.49
CA ALA A 705 -3.23 -31.79 -41.87
C ALA A 705 -3.27 -30.79 -43.04
N ASN A 706 -4.46 -30.57 -43.61
CA ASN A 706 -4.67 -29.64 -44.73
C ASN A 706 -4.20 -28.22 -44.38
N SER A 707 -3.12 -27.77 -45.02
CA SER A 707 -2.42 -26.54 -44.64
C SER A 707 -2.08 -25.69 -45.86
N THR A 708 -1.68 -24.44 -45.62
CA THR A 708 -1.39 -23.47 -46.68
C THR A 708 0.00 -22.87 -46.54
N LEU A 709 0.73 -22.80 -47.65
CA LEU A 709 1.83 -21.87 -47.88
C LEU A 709 1.30 -20.73 -48.75
N ASP A 710 1.50 -19.50 -48.30
CA ASP A 710 1.05 -18.30 -48.98
C ASP A 710 2.24 -17.40 -49.30
N PHE A 711 2.45 -17.14 -50.58
CA PHE A 711 3.53 -16.27 -51.07
C PHE A 711 3.18 -14.77 -50.99
N GLY A 712 2.06 -14.39 -50.36
CA GLY A 712 1.70 -12.99 -50.14
C GLY A 712 0.93 -12.38 -51.31
N SER A 713 0.88 -11.05 -51.45
CA SER A 713 0.05 -10.43 -52.50
C SER A 713 0.64 -10.63 -53.91
N ALA A 714 -0.08 -11.31 -54.80
CA ALA A 714 0.30 -11.62 -56.20
C ALA A 714 0.60 -10.41 -57.12
N GLY A 715 0.65 -9.18 -56.59
CA GLY A 715 0.88 -7.93 -57.33
C GLY A 715 2.10 -7.12 -56.86
N SER A 716 2.89 -7.59 -55.89
CA SER A 716 4.05 -6.85 -55.36
C SER A 716 5.29 -6.88 -56.27
N GLY A 717 5.32 -7.76 -57.28
CA GLY A 717 6.48 -7.94 -58.17
C GLY A 717 7.73 -8.43 -57.44
N GLY A 718 7.57 -8.95 -56.22
CA GLY A 718 8.62 -9.57 -55.43
C GLY A 718 8.78 -11.03 -55.76
N ASN A 719 10.00 -11.53 -55.57
CA ASN A 719 10.39 -12.92 -55.78
C ASN A 719 10.60 -13.56 -54.41
N ASP A 720 9.56 -14.17 -53.85
CA ASP A 720 9.58 -14.68 -52.48
C ASP A 720 9.95 -16.16 -52.42
N GLU A 721 10.78 -16.57 -51.46
CA GLU A 721 11.35 -17.91 -51.38
C GLU A 721 11.11 -18.56 -50.01
N PHE A 722 10.38 -19.67 -50.03
CA PHE A 722 10.36 -20.63 -48.93
C PHE A 722 11.39 -21.71 -49.20
N LEU A 723 12.41 -21.80 -48.34
CA LEU A 723 13.43 -22.85 -48.41
C LEU A 723 13.37 -23.71 -47.15
N PHE A 724 13.29 -25.03 -47.31
CA PHE A 724 13.31 -25.99 -46.22
C PHE A 724 14.56 -26.86 -46.31
N SER A 725 15.23 -27.12 -45.19
CA SER A 725 16.41 -27.99 -45.16
C SER A 725 16.09 -29.48 -45.38
N GLY A 726 14.84 -29.83 -45.64
CA GLY A 726 14.39 -31.18 -45.94
C GLY A 726 12.95 -31.45 -45.56
N LEU A 727 12.58 -32.73 -45.55
CA LEU A 727 11.22 -33.18 -45.28
C LEU A 727 11.07 -33.80 -43.91
N GLY A 728 10.00 -33.40 -43.23
CA GLY A 728 9.50 -34.01 -42.00
C GLY A 728 8.37 -34.99 -42.28
N SER A 729 7.46 -35.15 -41.33
CA SER A 729 6.34 -36.09 -41.45
C SER A 729 5.25 -35.58 -42.38
N HIS A 730 4.76 -36.43 -43.28
CA HIS A 730 3.52 -36.21 -44.04
C HIS A 730 2.46 -37.22 -43.61
N SER A 731 1.25 -36.75 -43.32
CA SER A 731 0.11 -37.63 -43.01
C SER A 731 -0.72 -37.89 -44.24
N ALA A 732 -0.91 -39.17 -44.60
CA ALA A 732 -1.68 -39.58 -45.77
C ALA A 732 -3.06 -38.89 -45.83
N GLY A 733 -3.38 -38.27 -46.97
CA GLY A 733 -4.61 -37.50 -47.17
C GLY A 733 -4.54 -36.03 -46.74
N SER A 734 -3.42 -35.58 -46.16
CA SER A 734 -3.19 -34.15 -45.87
C SER A 734 -2.73 -33.42 -47.13
N ARG A 735 -3.39 -32.30 -47.43
CA ARG A 735 -3.10 -31.46 -48.59
C ARG A 735 -2.26 -30.22 -48.22
N LEU A 736 -1.19 -29.99 -48.96
CA LEU A 736 -0.43 -28.74 -48.99
C LEU A 736 -0.98 -27.83 -50.10
N THR A 737 -1.62 -26.74 -49.72
CA THR A 737 -2.14 -25.72 -50.64
C THR A 737 -1.09 -24.62 -50.77
N ILE A 738 -0.73 -24.27 -51.99
CA ILE A 738 0.18 -23.18 -52.31
C ILE A 738 -0.64 -22.08 -52.98
N THR A 739 -0.57 -20.89 -52.40
CA THR A 739 -1.38 -19.73 -52.80
C THR A 739 -0.49 -18.56 -53.17
N ASN A 740 -1.00 -17.73 -54.07
CA ASN A 740 -0.35 -16.52 -54.57
C ASN A 740 1.06 -16.69 -55.15
N TRP A 741 1.44 -17.90 -55.51
CA TRP A 741 2.72 -18.21 -56.14
C TRP A 741 2.78 -17.66 -57.58
N VAL A 742 3.80 -16.85 -57.86
CA VAL A 742 4.13 -16.26 -59.16
C VAL A 742 5.53 -16.71 -59.61
N GLY A 743 5.72 -18.04 -59.71
CA GLY A 743 6.99 -18.64 -60.08
C GLY A 743 7.10 -19.09 -61.55
N SER A 744 8.22 -19.73 -61.91
CA SER A 744 8.48 -20.30 -63.25
C SER A 744 8.13 -21.78 -63.28
N LEU A 745 7.39 -22.21 -64.31
CA LEU A 745 7.05 -23.61 -64.54
C LEU A 745 8.24 -24.51 -64.91
N THR A 746 9.36 -23.91 -65.31
CA THR A 746 10.60 -24.62 -65.67
C THR A 746 11.67 -24.51 -64.58
N GLY A 747 11.32 -23.98 -63.41
CA GLY A 747 12.28 -23.62 -62.37
C GLY A 747 12.95 -22.29 -62.69
N GLY A 748 13.47 -21.65 -61.66
CA GLY A 748 14.07 -20.31 -61.73
C GLY A 748 15.52 -20.26 -61.27
N THR A 749 16.20 -19.17 -61.63
CA THR A 749 17.43 -18.74 -60.96
C THR A 749 17.05 -18.04 -59.65
N GLU A 750 17.87 -18.17 -58.60
CA GLU A 750 17.68 -17.51 -57.30
C GLU A 750 17.33 -16.02 -57.47
N GLY A 751 16.26 -15.57 -56.81
CA GLY A 751 15.82 -14.18 -56.82
C GLY A 751 15.13 -13.68 -58.10
N ALA A 752 14.65 -14.57 -58.98
CA ALA A 752 13.98 -14.19 -60.23
C ALA A 752 12.44 -14.34 -60.24
N ASN A 753 11.86 -15.11 -59.31
CA ASN A 753 10.44 -15.41 -59.17
C ASN A 753 10.13 -16.09 -57.81
N ASP A 754 8.86 -16.42 -57.51
CA ASP A 754 8.50 -17.15 -56.29
C ASP A 754 8.96 -18.61 -56.31
N ARG A 755 9.52 -19.10 -55.20
CA ARG A 755 10.13 -20.44 -55.13
C ARG A 755 9.79 -21.21 -53.86
N LEU A 756 9.49 -22.49 -54.02
CA LEU A 756 9.37 -23.47 -52.93
C LEU A 756 10.49 -24.51 -53.08
N VAL A 757 11.52 -24.39 -52.24
CA VAL A 757 12.78 -25.13 -52.37
C VAL A 757 13.00 -26.05 -51.18
N PHE A 758 13.60 -27.22 -51.45
CA PHE A 758 14.03 -28.17 -50.44
C PHE A 758 15.50 -28.54 -50.66
N ASP A 759 16.33 -28.37 -49.64
CA ASP A 759 17.73 -28.85 -49.62
C ASP A 759 17.78 -30.30 -49.11
N ASP A 760 17.26 -31.22 -49.93
CA ASP A 760 17.19 -32.66 -49.68
C ASP A 760 17.19 -33.40 -51.03
N VAL A 761 17.14 -34.73 -50.99
CA VAL A 761 17.01 -35.55 -52.20
C VAL A 761 15.56 -35.59 -52.68
N SER A 762 15.33 -35.25 -53.95
CA SER A 762 14.01 -35.19 -54.61
C SER A 762 13.16 -36.46 -54.42
N SER A 763 13.81 -37.62 -54.35
CA SER A 763 13.17 -38.92 -54.11
C SER A 763 12.38 -38.98 -52.81
N ASN A 764 12.80 -38.25 -51.78
CA ASN A 764 12.12 -38.21 -50.49
C ASN A 764 10.75 -37.54 -50.62
N PHE A 765 10.65 -36.46 -51.41
CA PHE A 765 9.39 -35.78 -51.69
C PHE A 765 8.44 -36.67 -52.48
N ILE A 766 8.94 -37.29 -53.54
CA ILE A 766 8.15 -38.16 -54.43
C ILE A 766 7.64 -39.40 -53.68
N ALA A 767 8.41 -39.91 -52.71
CA ALA A 767 7.98 -41.02 -51.87
C ALA A 767 6.95 -40.61 -50.81
N ALA A 768 7.03 -39.37 -50.30
CA ALA A 768 6.17 -38.88 -49.24
C ALA A 768 4.84 -38.29 -49.75
N TYR A 769 4.84 -37.61 -50.90
CA TYR A 769 3.69 -36.87 -51.42
C TYR A 769 3.16 -37.49 -52.71
N SER A 770 1.86 -37.78 -52.74
CA SER A 770 1.13 -38.10 -53.98
C SER A 770 0.82 -36.82 -54.76
N GLN A 771 0.59 -36.93 -56.07
CA GLN A 771 0.23 -35.78 -56.91
C GLN A 771 -1.00 -35.00 -56.41
N SER A 772 -1.95 -35.68 -55.76
CA SER A 772 -3.14 -35.05 -55.16
C SER A 772 -2.86 -34.23 -53.90
N ASP A 773 -1.70 -34.45 -53.27
CA ASP A 773 -1.39 -33.89 -51.95
C ASP A 773 -0.86 -32.46 -52.06
N VAL A 774 -0.45 -32.01 -53.24
CA VAL A 774 0.02 -30.64 -53.49
C VAL A 774 -0.95 -29.95 -54.47
N PHE A 775 -1.38 -28.75 -54.12
CA PHE A 775 -2.31 -27.96 -54.92
C PHE A 775 -1.82 -26.53 -55.06
N PHE A 776 -1.66 -26.05 -56.29
CA PHE A 776 -1.35 -24.64 -56.57
C PHE A 776 -2.60 -23.90 -57.02
N THR A 777 -2.92 -22.81 -56.34
CA THR A 777 -4.05 -21.96 -56.72
C THR A 777 -3.81 -21.33 -58.08
N GLY A 778 -4.77 -21.50 -59.01
CA GLY A 778 -4.65 -21.05 -60.40
C GLY A 778 -4.06 -22.07 -61.38
N TYR A 779 -3.49 -23.18 -60.89
CA TYR A 779 -2.95 -24.27 -61.72
C TYR A 779 -3.59 -25.64 -61.47
N GLY A 780 -4.15 -25.87 -60.28
CA GLY A 780 -4.83 -27.12 -59.94
C GLY A 780 -3.99 -28.08 -59.08
N THR A 781 -4.39 -29.35 -59.03
CA THR A 781 -3.69 -30.42 -58.28
C THR A 781 -2.49 -30.94 -59.05
N GLY A 782 -1.39 -31.22 -58.35
CA GLY A 782 -0.21 -31.83 -58.94
C GLY A 782 1.04 -30.98 -58.78
N PHE A 783 2.19 -31.65 -58.77
CA PHE A 783 3.50 -31.01 -58.71
C PHE A 783 4.51 -31.67 -59.64
N ARG A 784 5.48 -30.89 -60.10
CA ARG A 784 6.71 -31.37 -60.72
C ARG A 784 7.89 -31.01 -59.82
N VAL A 785 8.90 -31.87 -59.84
CA VAL A 785 10.17 -31.62 -59.15
C VAL A 785 11.20 -31.19 -60.18
N ILE A 786 11.92 -30.11 -59.86
CA ILE A 786 13.01 -29.58 -60.70
C ILE A 786 14.29 -29.60 -59.87
N GLU A 787 15.26 -30.41 -60.30
CA GLU A 787 16.53 -30.59 -59.60
C GLU A 787 17.55 -29.50 -59.96
N PHE A 788 18.30 -29.01 -58.97
CA PHE A 788 19.47 -28.17 -59.18
C PHE A 788 20.46 -28.34 -58.02
N GLY A 789 21.61 -28.96 -58.30
CA GLY A 789 22.62 -29.23 -57.28
C GLY A 789 22.15 -30.27 -56.26
N THR A 790 22.26 -29.95 -54.97
CA THR A 790 21.79 -30.80 -53.85
C THR A 790 20.36 -30.52 -53.43
N SER A 791 19.69 -29.56 -54.08
CA SER A 791 18.34 -29.12 -53.74
C SER A 791 17.38 -29.33 -54.92
N TYR A 792 16.08 -29.22 -54.65
CA TYR A 792 15.04 -29.26 -55.68
C TYR A 792 13.93 -28.25 -55.40
N GLU A 793 13.23 -27.84 -56.46
CA GLU A 793 12.08 -26.92 -56.41
C GLU A 793 10.79 -27.66 -56.78
N ILE A 794 9.72 -27.34 -56.06
CA ILE A 794 8.36 -27.82 -56.31
C ILE A 794 7.60 -26.77 -57.12
N VAL A 795 7.19 -27.14 -58.33
CA VAL A 795 6.42 -26.27 -59.24
C VAL A 795 5.08 -26.93 -59.62
N PRO A 796 4.05 -26.18 -60.03
CA PRO A 796 2.79 -26.76 -60.47
C PRO A 796 2.93 -27.59 -61.74
N VAL A 797 2.06 -28.60 -61.89
CA VAL A 797 1.80 -29.22 -63.19
C VAL A 797 0.90 -28.26 -63.99
N PRO A 798 1.29 -27.78 -65.17
CA PRO A 798 0.42 -26.96 -66.00
C PRO A 798 -0.82 -27.77 -66.36
N GLU A 799 -2.03 -27.20 -66.22
CA GLU A 799 -3.22 -27.86 -66.76
C GLU A 799 -2.98 -28.20 -68.24
N PRO A 800 -3.35 -29.40 -68.73
CA PRO A 800 -3.35 -29.63 -70.17
C PRO A 800 -4.22 -28.55 -70.77
N ALA A 801 -3.64 -27.71 -71.62
CA ALA A 801 -4.39 -26.67 -72.33
C ALA A 801 -5.68 -27.31 -72.82
N THR A 802 -6.83 -26.70 -72.50
CA THR A 802 -8.14 -27.08 -73.05
C THR A 802 -8.18 -26.76 -74.54
N GLY A 803 -7.27 -27.35 -75.31
CA GLY A 803 -7.37 -27.56 -76.73
C GLY A 803 -8.42 -28.64 -76.94
N LEU A 804 -9.64 -28.18 -77.15
CA LEU A 804 -10.71 -28.84 -77.90
C LEU A 804 -10.30 -30.17 -78.59
N ILE A 805 -10.25 -31.29 -77.86
CA ILE A 805 -10.26 -32.63 -78.49
C ILE A 805 -11.73 -32.94 -78.79
N GLY A 806 -12.22 -32.32 -79.85
CA GLY A 806 -13.35 -32.84 -80.60
C GLY A 806 -12.93 -34.18 -81.20
N ALA A 807 -13.67 -35.23 -80.85
CA ALA A 807 -13.41 -36.62 -81.21
C ALA A 807 -13.20 -36.85 -82.72
N LEU A 808 -12.33 -37.83 -83.04
CA LEU A 808 -12.41 -38.55 -84.31
C LEU A 808 -12.66 -40.05 -84.03
N ALA A 809 -13.90 -40.37 -83.69
CA ALA A 809 -14.52 -41.61 -84.12
C ALA A 809 -15.09 -41.36 -85.53
N VAL A 810 -14.75 -42.24 -86.46
CA VAL A 810 -15.21 -42.21 -87.84
C VAL A 810 -16.74 -42.33 -87.88
N GLY A 811 -17.40 -41.33 -88.47
CA GLY A 811 -18.84 -41.33 -88.73
C GLY A 811 -19.20 -40.18 -89.67
N THR A 812 -19.37 -40.51 -90.94
CA THR A 812 -19.74 -39.67 -92.09
C THR A 812 -20.83 -38.63 -91.83
N TRP A 813 -20.63 -37.36 -92.26
CA TRP A 813 -21.60 -36.63 -93.11
C TRP A 813 -21.04 -35.32 -93.68
N ILE A 814 -21.58 -34.92 -94.82
CA ILE A 814 -21.06 -33.98 -95.83
C ILE A 814 -21.53 -32.54 -95.58
N GLY A 815 -20.67 -31.54 -95.84
CA GLY A 815 -21.08 -30.40 -96.67
C GLY A 815 -21.15 -28.99 -96.09
N ARG A 816 -20.17 -28.16 -96.53
CA ARG A 816 -20.30 -26.75 -96.97
C ARG A 816 -20.37 -25.59 -95.94
N ARG A 817 -19.18 -25.03 -95.72
CA ARG A 817 -18.74 -23.64 -96.02
C ARG A 817 -19.73 -22.46 -95.90
N LYS A 818 -19.24 -21.51 -95.09
CA LYS A 818 -18.99 -20.06 -95.35
C LYS A 818 -19.98 -19.01 -94.79
N ARG A 819 -19.47 -18.36 -93.73
CA ARG A 819 -19.09 -16.93 -93.58
C ARG A 819 -20.16 -15.82 -93.50
N ARG A 820 -19.92 -14.99 -92.47
CA ARG A 820 -20.14 -13.54 -92.24
C ARG A 820 -21.35 -13.11 -91.37
N PHE A 821 -21.00 -12.68 -90.15
CA PHE A 821 -21.43 -11.50 -89.35
C PHE A 821 -22.18 -10.36 -90.10
N PRO A 822 -22.75 -9.35 -89.40
CA PRO A 822 -23.35 -9.27 -88.04
C PRO A 822 -24.66 -8.41 -88.00
N THR A 823 -25.07 -8.04 -86.78
CA THR A 823 -25.95 -6.93 -86.32
C THR A 823 -27.46 -7.13 -86.18
N ALA A 824 -27.87 -7.12 -84.89
CA ALA A 824 -28.94 -6.36 -84.24
C ALA A 824 -30.25 -6.07 -84.99
N SER A 825 -31.33 -6.61 -84.45
CA SER A 825 -32.35 -5.87 -83.67
C SER A 825 -33.13 -6.84 -82.81
#